data_AF-A0A3M6V855-F1
#
_entry.id   AF-A0A3M6V855-F1
#
_cell.length_a   1.000
_cell.length_b   1.000
_cell.length_c   1.000
_cell.angle_alpha   90.00
_cell.angle_beta   90.00
_cell.angle_gamma   90.00
#
_symmetry.space_group_name_H-M   'P 1'
#
loop_
_entity.id
_entity.type
_entity.pdbx_description
1 polymer ?
#
loop_
_entity_poly.entity_id
_entity_poly.type
_entity_poly.pdbx_seq_one_letter_code
_entity_poly.pdbx_strand_id
1 'polypeptide(L)'
;MRVARDSSLGTATMQTAFLGGLVLLIMGTISAIINLGILGQAIQAPFAALTLIYSALLGRFVLHESFGLYDLLSSALIIVGVGVDLYAAELAHVPPKSYTLKSLGRLLTRHSVFPLGYTVIVLTYATLLLRRVRIANLQRHPVTLLAFSSCAGIMAGFTSLATKSVVEVAKSARKHQDWLVFLNPFFVLLVIAIPCALVPQLFFLNKGLEFFGTLKFIPLYQAFIIIGNLGCGLVFYNEMGSYSSTALTCFMGGIMITICGVCVLLVKGDVKNNGADARCSNTVLLDHKSKEKKRLATDFTFEQMEWATECDTSTTNELRVCRDFRECQEAIVELLVSARKSIYYSTFLCDFTQVLDTTNEKHMDNTFVSLVCDAVKRGVDVHILYNPVRDYGTDSIADLRRILPREVHFACSVSDLGPGWFTRYLSNNSRYAFHHQKYLCVDEKTIMVTGCDVNTEREGWLRKNHLAYYWHELSVICRCTPEMVSWVQSNHKPAEKRYYDQFVEYPPFPLVSGGWREENCIVNMIMNAKHSVQLENQIMISGGSLQHNRVCSAIVARISQARNKGESFYALILTNAAQKDEPSFLARSYCSLSIQWSLEQLEECAIDYGLTLNELWQHLQVGRLEHDGVSIKVHSNILIVDGKYALRSSSNLADRSLSARPNDTELGLLFSGPRVSELQQDLLNMYLGTIGKNYSWNQVFQCIRGTATKKSSGLIIPLEKKNWSPVFTWFMMICFIYLSGGATGGRVKVSYKTTNIGANKHEYET
;
A
#
# COMPACT_ATOMS: atom_id res chain seq x y z
N MET A 1 0.39 -17.57 -1.31
CA MET A 1 -0.63 -18.52 -0.78
C MET A 1 -0.25 -19.19 0.54
N ARG A 2 0.92 -19.83 0.73
CA ARG A 2 1.27 -20.43 2.05
C ARG A 2 1.34 -19.39 3.19
N VAL A 3 2.01 -18.26 2.99
CA VAL A 3 2.12 -17.16 4.00
C VAL A 3 0.76 -16.55 4.38
N ALA A 4 -0.28 -16.68 3.55
CA ALA A 4 -1.61 -16.14 3.81
C ALA A 4 -2.51 -17.07 4.66
N ARG A 5 -1.98 -18.20 5.13
CA ARG A 5 -2.70 -19.19 5.96
C ARG A 5 -1.93 -19.71 7.16
N ASP A 6 -0.65 -19.40 7.25
CA ASP A 6 0.22 -19.89 8.32
C ASP A 6 1.04 -18.74 8.86
N SER A 7 0.53 -18.14 9.94
CA SER A 7 1.12 -16.99 10.62
C SER A 7 2.41 -17.34 11.39
N SER A 8 2.76 -18.63 11.52
CA SER A 8 4.02 -19.08 12.10
C SER A 8 5.22 -18.85 11.17
N LEU A 9 4.99 -18.87 9.85
CA LEU A 9 6.01 -18.57 8.86
C LEU A 9 6.26 -17.05 8.83
N GLY A 10 7.47 -16.64 9.18
CA GLY A 10 7.93 -15.26 9.04
C GLY A 10 7.88 -14.76 7.59
N THR A 11 8.15 -13.47 7.37
CA THR A 11 8.33 -12.95 6.00
C THR A 11 9.40 -13.74 5.26
N ALA A 12 9.35 -13.76 3.93
CA ALA A 12 10.34 -14.47 3.11
C ALA A 12 11.79 -14.07 3.49
N THR A 13 12.02 -12.80 3.83
CA THR A 13 13.29 -12.26 4.33
C THR A 13 13.86 -12.93 5.59
N MET A 14 13.03 -13.61 6.39
CA MET A 14 13.44 -14.34 7.60
C MET A 14 13.80 -15.81 7.32
N GLN A 15 13.65 -16.29 6.09
CA GLN A 15 13.93 -17.68 5.72
C GLN A 15 15.36 -17.81 5.19
N THR A 16 16.14 -18.74 5.75
CA THR A 16 17.54 -18.98 5.36
C THR A 16 17.68 -19.33 3.87
N ALA A 17 16.73 -20.10 3.32
CA ALA A 17 16.67 -20.42 1.89
C ALA A 17 16.47 -19.18 1.00
N PHE A 18 15.67 -18.20 1.44
CA PHE A 18 15.50 -16.93 0.72
C PHE A 18 16.77 -16.09 0.78
N LEU A 19 17.43 -16.02 1.94
CA LEU A 19 18.70 -15.31 2.08
C LEU A 19 19.80 -15.93 1.20
N GLY A 20 19.90 -17.27 1.16
CA GLY A 20 20.79 -17.98 0.23
C GLY A 20 20.48 -17.68 -1.23
N GLY A 21 19.19 -17.66 -1.61
CA GLY A 21 18.74 -17.26 -2.95
C GLY A 21 19.10 -15.80 -3.28
N LEU A 22 19.01 -14.88 -2.32
CA LEU A 22 19.39 -13.48 -2.48
C LEU A 22 20.91 -13.32 -2.69
N VAL A 23 21.74 -14.08 -1.96
CA VAL A 23 23.20 -14.09 -2.15
C VAL A 23 23.57 -14.62 -3.55
N LEU A 24 22.93 -15.70 -3.99
CA LEU A 24 23.10 -16.22 -5.37
C LEU A 24 22.67 -15.19 -6.42
N LEU A 25 21.56 -14.47 -6.19
CA LEU A 25 21.08 -13.41 -7.08
C LEU A 25 22.10 -12.27 -7.20
N ILE A 26 22.65 -11.79 -6.06
CA ILE A 26 23.66 -10.73 -6.02
C ILE A 26 24.92 -11.15 -6.79
N MET A 27 25.44 -12.37 -6.54
CA MET A 27 26.61 -12.89 -7.26
C MET A 27 26.34 -13.02 -8.77
N GLY A 28 25.15 -13.50 -9.16
CA GLY A 28 24.73 -13.57 -10.56
C GLY A 28 24.66 -12.19 -11.23
N THR A 29 24.11 -11.19 -10.54
CA THR A 29 24.04 -9.80 -11.03
C THR A 29 25.43 -9.18 -11.19
N ILE A 30 26.34 -9.34 -10.22
CA ILE A 30 27.72 -8.86 -10.32
C ILE A 30 28.44 -9.53 -11.49
N SER A 31 28.30 -10.85 -11.64
CA SER A 31 28.89 -11.61 -12.75
C SER A 31 28.37 -11.13 -14.12
N ALA A 32 27.06 -10.84 -14.24
CA ALA A 32 26.47 -10.31 -15.46
C ALA A 32 27.00 -8.91 -15.82
N ILE A 33 27.18 -8.02 -14.82
CA ILE A 33 27.77 -6.68 -15.01
C ILE A 33 29.23 -6.79 -15.49
N ILE A 34 30.02 -7.70 -14.91
CA ILE A 34 31.40 -7.95 -15.35
C ILE A 34 31.42 -8.43 -16.81
N ASN A 35 30.52 -9.36 -17.18
CA ASN A 35 30.47 -9.93 -18.53
C ASN A 35 30.16 -8.88 -19.63
N LEU A 36 29.31 -7.88 -19.33
CA LEU A 36 29.05 -6.73 -20.24
C LEU A 36 30.33 -5.96 -20.59
N GLY A 37 31.36 -6.00 -19.74
CA GLY A 37 32.68 -5.43 -20.00
C GLY A 37 33.65 -6.32 -20.76
N ILE A 38 33.27 -7.53 -21.18
CA ILE A 38 34.16 -8.49 -21.88
C ILE A 38 33.85 -8.55 -23.38
N LEU A 39 32.59 -8.80 -23.74
CA LEU A 39 32.16 -9.00 -25.13
C LEU A 39 31.32 -7.82 -25.65
N GLY A 40 31.20 -7.71 -26.98
CA GLY A 40 30.25 -6.78 -27.61
C GLY A 40 28.79 -7.08 -27.21
N GLN A 41 27.95 -6.06 -27.11
CA GLN A 41 26.56 -6.23 -26.66
C GLN A 41 25.75 -7.12 -27.62
N ALA A 42 25.99 -7.01 -28.93
CA ALA A 42 25.33 -7.86 -29.91
C ALA A 42 25.82 -9.31 -29.84
N ILE A 43 27.13 -9.53 -29.65
CA ILE A 43 27.73 -10.87 -29.50
C ILE A 43 27.24 -11.55 -28.21
N GLN A 44 27.01 -10.78 -27.14
CA GLN A 44 26.50 -11.29 -25.88
C GLN A 44 24.98 -11.58 -25.92
N ALA A 45 24.22 -10.98 -26.84
CA ALA A 45 22.76 -11.13 -26.93
C ALA A 45 22.25 -12.59 -26.91
N PRO A 46 22.75 -13.53 -27.75
CA PRO A 46 22.24 -14.91 -27.79
C PRO A 46 22.52 -15.71 -26.50
N PHE A 47 23.52 -15.33 -25.70
CA PHE A 47 23.82 -15.99 -24.42
C PHE A 47 22.66 -15.91 -23.42
N ALA A 48 21.74 -14.95 -23.57
CA ALA A 48 20.52 -14.85 -22.76
C ALA A 48 19.66 -16.13 -22.86
N ALA A 49 19.65 -16.81 -24.02
CA ALA A 49 18.93 -18.06 -24.21
C ALA A 49 19.53 -19.24 -23.42
N LEU A 50 20.85 -19.23 -23.12
CA LEU A 50 21.47 -20.30 -22.32
C LEU A 50 20.88 -20.37 -20.90
N THR A 51 20.38 -19.25 -20.37
CA THR A 51 19.65 -19.22 -19.08
C THR A 51 18.43 -20.14 -19.07
N LEU A 52 17.77 -20.35 -20.22
CA LEU A 52 16.65 -21.29 -20.35
C LEU A 52 17.12 -22.74 -20.25
N ILE A 53 18.28 -23.07 -20.81
CA ILE A 53 18.89 -24.41 -20.69
C ILE A 53 19.23 -24.70 -19.22
N TYR A 54 19.93 -23.78 -18.54
CA TYR A 54 20.24 -23.94 -17.12
C TYR A 54 18.97 -24.05 -16.26
N SER A 55 17.92 -23.29 -16.59
CA SER A 55 16.62 -23.37 -15.91
C SER A 55 15.94 -24.73 -16.12
N ALA A 56 15.99 -25.30 -17.33
CA ALA A 56 15.46 -26.64 -17.63
C ALA A 56 16.26 -27.76 -16.92
N LEU A 57 17.58 -27.64 -16.86
CA LEU A 57 18.46 -28.57 -16.13
C LEU A 57 18.21 -28.52 -14.62
N LEU A 58 18.10 -27.32 -14.03
CA LEU A 58 17.75 -27.16 -12.61
C LEU A 58 16.33 -27.68 -12.33
N GLY A 59 15.38 -27.45 -13.23
CA GLY A 59 14.05 -28.06 -13.17
C GLY A 59 14.11 -29.59 -13.11
N ARG A 60 14.96 -30.21 -13.94
CA ARG A 60 15.15 -31.66 -13.95
C ARG A 60 15.86 -32.21 -12.71
N PHE A 61 16.95 -31.60 -12.27
CA PHE A 61 17.82 -32.14 -11.22
C PHE A 61 17.41 -31.71 -9.80
N VAL A 62 16.88 -30.50 -9.62
CA VAL A 62 16.52 -29.94 -8.31
C VAL A 62 15.02 -30.01 -8.05
N LEU A 63 14.18 -29.74 -9.06
CA LEU A 63 12.71 -29.79 -8.93
C LEU A 63 12.11 -31.13 -9.40
N HIS A 64 12.94 -32.06 -9.88
CA HIS A 64 12.56 -33.38 -10.39
C HIS A 64 11.49 -33.37 -11.51
N GLU A 65 11.43 -32.29 -12.30
CA GLU A 65 10.51 -32.16 -13.43
C GLU A 65 10.83 -33.13 -14.57
N SER A 66 9.88 -33.35 -15.48
CA SER A 66 10.08 -34.13 -16.71
C SER A 66 10.80 -33.31 -17.79
N PHE A 67 12.00 -33.76 -18.16
CA PHE A 67 12.75 -33.28 -19.31
C PHE A 67 12.36 -34.10 -20.54
N GLY A 68 11.79 -33.46 -21.56
CA GLY A 68 11.21 -34.10 -22.74
C GLY A 68 11.90 -33.72 -24.04
N LEU A 69 11.41 -34.26 -25.15
CA LEU A 69 11.98 -34.05 -26.49
C LEU A 69 12.03 -32.56 -26.89
N TYR A 70 11.04 -31.76 -26.50
CA TYR A 70 11.03 -30.32 -26.74
C TYR A 70 12.13 -29.56 -25.98
N ASP A 71 12.50 -30.00 -24.77
CA ASP A 71 13.59 -29.39 -24.00
C ASP A 71 14.94 -29.73 -24.64
N LEU A 72 15.11 -30.98 -25.09
CA LEU A 72 16.29 -31.42 -25.83
C LEU A 72 16.45 -30.66 -27.14
N LEU A 73 15.38 -30.56 -27.95
CA LEU A 73 15.40 -29.89 -29.24
C LEU A 73 15.63 -28.38 -29.12
N SER A 74 14.96 -27.70 -28.18
CA SER A 74 15.19 -26.27 -27.91
C SER A 74 16.62 -26.01 -27.40
N SER A 75 17.12 -26.84 -26.48
CA SER A 75 18.51 -26.72 -25.98
C SER A 75 19.54 -26.93 -27.09
N ALA A 76 19.34 -27.93 -27.95
CA ALA A 76 20.21 -28.18 -29.10
C ALA A 76 20.22 -27.00 -30.08
N LEU A 77 19.05 -26.46 -30.44
CA LEU A 77 18.95 -25.27 -31.30
C LEU A 77 19.62 -24.05 -30.68
N ILE A 78 19.42 -23.78 -29.38
CA ILE A 78 20.08 -22.67 -28.69
C ILE A 78 21.61 -22.83 -28.69
N ILE A 79 22.12 -24.03 -28.40
CA ILE A 79 23.58 -24.29 -28.40
C ILE A 79 24.17 -24.10 -29.81
N VAL A 80 23.51 -24.63 -30.84
CA VAL A 80 23.95 -24.47 -32.24
C VAL A 80 23.90 -23.00 -32.66
N GLY A 81 22.83 -22.27 -32.35
CA GLY A 81 22.70 -20.85 -32.68
C GLY A 81 23.78 -19.99 -32.04
N VAL A 82 24.00 -20.13 -30.73
CA VAL A 82 25.08 -19.45 -29.99
C VAL A 82 26.46 -19.82 -30.55
N GLY A 83 26.68 -21.08 -30.92
CA GLY A 83 27.94 -21.52 -31.55
C GLY A 83 28.19 -20.88 -32.92
N VAL A 84 27.15 -20.78 -33.75
CA VAL A 84 27.20 -20.08 -35.05
C VAL A 84 27.46 -18.59 -34.87
N ASP A 85 26.82 -17.93 -33.90
CA ASP A 85 27.04 -16.50 -33.60
C ASP A 85 28.49 -16.21 -33.15
N LEU A 86 29.07 -17.11 -32.34
CA LEU A 86 30.47 -17.01 -31.91
C LEU A 86 31.45 -17.23 -33.07
N TYR A 87 31.22 -18.26 -33.89
CA TYR A 87 32.04 -18.51 -35.09
C TYR A 87 31.96 -17.34 -36.08
N ALA A 88 30.78 -16.75 -36.28
CA ALA A 88 30.58 -15.58 -37.12
C ALA A 88 31.30 -14.32 -36.58
N ALA A 89 31.36 -14.16 -35.26
CA ALA A 89 32.11 -13.08 -34.63
C ALA A 89 33.64 -13.27 -34.75
N GLU A 90 34.12 -14.51 -34.63
CA GLU A 90 35.54 -14.86 -34.85
C GLU A 90 35.96 -14.63 -36.31
N LEU A 91 35.14 -15.08 -37.27
CA LEU A 91 35.33 -14.90 -38.72
C LEU A 91 35.39 -13.41 -39.13
N ALA A 92 34.80 -12.51 -38.35
CA ALA A 92 34.87 -11.07 -38.59
C ALA A 92 36.20 -10.43 -38.16
N HIS A 93 37.06 -11.14 -37.41
CA HIS A 93 38.38 -10.69 -36.92
C HIS A 93 38.39 -9.29 -36.27
N VAL A 94 37.29 -8.87 -35.65
CA VAL A 94 37.18 -7.52 -35.09
C VAL A 94 37.90 -7.45 -33.73
N PRO A 95 38.92 -6.59 -33.56
CA PRO A 95 39.61 -6.48 -32.27
C PRO A 95 38.69 -5.91 -31.19
N PRO A 96 38.85 -6.32 -29.92
CA PRO A 96 38.00 -5.87 -28.82
C PRO A 96 38.12 -4.35 -28.62
N LYS A 97 37.04 -3.63 -28.90
CA LYS A 97 36.95 -2.16 -28.76
C LYS A 97 36.72 -1.79 -27.29
N SER A 98 37.62 -1.00 -26.72
CA SER A 98 37.42 -0.34 -25.42
C SER A 98 36.87 1.07 -25.60
N TYR A 99 35.86 1.46 -24.82
CA TYR A 99 35.21 2.77 -24.97
C TYR A 99 35.53 3.74 -23.83
N THR A 100 36.05 4.91 -24.17
CA THR A 100 36.16 6.08 -23.28
C THR A 100 34.87 6.90 -23.29
N LEU A 101 34.66 7.75 -22.28
CA LEU A 101 33.51 8.67 -22.22
C LEU A 101 33.40 9.54 -23.49
N LYS A 102 34.53 10.02 -24.03
CA LYS A 102 34.58 10.82 -25.27
C LYS A 102 34.26 10.00 -26.53
N SER A 103 34.55 8.70 -26.57
CA SER A 103 34.09 7.85 -27.68
C SER A 103 32.61 7.50 -27.59
N LEU A 104 32.07 7.25 -26.39
CA LEU A 104 30.63 7.03 -26.21
C LEU A 104 29.82 8.29 -26.54
N GLY A 105 30.29 9.46 -26.11
CA GLY A 105 29.72 10.75 -26.51
C GLY A 105 29.66 10.88 -28.03
N ARG A 106 30.77 10.64 -28.73
CA ARG A 106 30.81 10.68 -30.21
C ARG A 106 29.92 9.62 -30.90
N LEU A 107 29.69 8.45 -30.28
CA LEU A 107 28.76 7.44 -30.81
C LEU A 107 27.29 7.86 -30.65
N LEU A 108 26.96 8.51 -29.52
CA LEU A 108 25.61 9.01 -29.24
C LEU A 108 25.29 10.29 -30.01
N THR A 109 26.26 11.19 -30.21
CA THR A 109 26.12 12.44 -30.98
C THR A 109 26.55 12.31 -32.44
N ARG A 110 26.72 11.09 -32.97
CA ARG A 110 27.08 10.90 -34.38
C ARG A 110 25.95 11.44 -35.28
N HIS A 111 26.30 12.06 -36.41
CA HIS A 111 25.33 12.52 -37.41
C HIS A 111 24.66 11.34 -38.13
N SER A 112 23.77 10.66 -37.41
CA SER A 112 23.01 9.51 -37.87
C SER A 112 21.67 9.48 -37.18
N VAL A 113 20.59 9.33 -37.95
CA VAL A 113 19.24 9.24 -37.40
C VAL A 113 18.98 7.94 -36.63
N PHE A 114 19.83 6.91 -36.78
CA PHE A 114 19.53 5.57 -36.27
C PHE A 114 19.45 5.46 -34.73
N PRO A 115 20.37 5.99 -33.91
CA PRO A 115 20.27 5.86 -32.43
C PRO A 115 19.06 6.59 -31.84
N LEU A 116 18.86 7.85 -32.24
CA LEU A 116 17.72 8.64 -31.79
C LEU A 116 16.40 8.04 -32.31
N GLY A 117 16.36 7.70 -33.60
CA GLY A 117 15.19 7.11 -34.26
C GLY A 117 14.78 5.77 -33.66
N TYR A 118 15.73 4.86 -33.39
CA TYR A 118 15.45 3.60 -32.70
C TYR A 118 14.89 3.83 -31.29
N THR A 119 15.47 4.77 -30.53
CA THR A 119 14.96 5.13 -29.20
C THR A 119 13.53 5.65 -29.27
N VAL A 120 13.25 6.60 -30.18
CA VAL A 120 11.90 7.16 -30.38
C VAL A 120 10.92 6.07 -30.82
N ILE A 121 11.29 5.22 -31.78
CA ILE A 121 10.44 4.11 -32.25
C ILE A 121 10.10 3.15 -31.11
N VAL A 122 11.08 2.75 -30.29
CA VAL A 122 10.85 1.85 -29.14
C VAL A 122 9.94 2.51 -28.09
N LEU A 123 10.17 3.77 -27.74
CA LEU A 123 9.33 4.50 -26.78
C LEU A 123 7.91 4.70 -27.31
N THR A 124 7.74 5.04 -28.59
CA THR A 124 6.42 5.15 -29.24
C THR A 124 5.72 3.80 -29.29
N TYR A 125 6.41 2.73 -29.66
CA TYR A 125 5.88 1.36 -29.68
C TYR A 125 5.39 0.92 -28.30
N ALA A 126 6.22 1.08 -27.26
CA ALA A 126 5.86 0.76 -25.88
C ALA A 126 4.66 1.58 -25.37
N THR A 127 4.63 2.88 -25.69
CA THR A 127 3.53 3.79 -25.30
C THR A 127 2.22 3.44 -26.00
N LEU A 128 2.25 3.15 -27.31
CA LEU A 128 1.08 2.77 -28.09
C LEU A 128 0.52 1.40 -27.66
N LEU A 129 1.40 0.45 -27.35
CA LEU A 129 0.99 -0.86 -26.82
C LEU A 129 0.37 -0.75 -25.44
N LEU A 130 1.00 -0.02 -24.51
CA LEU A 130 0.41 0.28 -23.20
C LEU A 130 -0.98 0.92 -23.33
N ARG A 131 -1.11 1.90 -24.23
CA ARG A 131 -2.39 2.56 -24.51
C ARG A 131 -3.42 1.58 -25.09
N ARG A 132 -3.04 0.68 -26.00
CA ARG A 132 -3.94 -0.36 -26.54
C ARG A 132 -4.39 -1.34 -25.46
N VAL A 133 -3.46 -1.87 -24.66
CA VAL A 133 -3.76 -2.84 -23.58
C VAL A 133 -4.72 -2.22 -22.56
N ARG A 134 -4.50 -0.94 -22.17
CA ARG A 134 -5.39 -0.20 -21.27
C ARG A 134 -6.77 0.08 -21.87
N ILE A 135 -6.85 0.60 -23.10
CA ILE A 135 -8.13 1.00 -23.71
C ILE A 135 -9.01 -0.20 -24.06
N ALA A 136 -8.42 -1.31 -24.51
CA ALA A 136 -9.17 -2.45 -25.02
C ALA A 136 -9.46 -3.54 -23.97
N ASN A 137 -9.08 -3.35 -22.69
CA ASN A 137 -9.25 -4.33 -21.59
C ASN A 137 -8.72 -5.75 -21.91
N LEU A 138 -7.67 -5.86 -22.75
CA LEU A 138 -7.17 -7.14 -23.29
C LEU A 138 -6.29 -7.93 -22.29
N GLN A 139 -6.55 -7.87 -20.98
CA GLN A 139 -5.63 -8.27 -19.91
C GLN A 139 -5.05 -9.71 -20.04
N ARG A 140 -5.77 -10.66 -20.66
CA ARG A 140 -5.29 -12.04 -20.91
C ARG A 140 -5.19 -12.43 -22.39
N HIS A 141 -5.24 -11.47 -23.32
CA HIS A 141 -5.15 -11.76 -24.76
C HIS A 141 -3.70 -12.04 -25.20
N PRO A 142 -3.42 -12.89 -26.22
CA PRO A 142 -2.06 -13.13 -26.71
C PRO A 142 -1.30 -11.87 -27.15
N VAL A 143 -2.02 -10.84 -27.61
CA VAL A 143 -1.46 -9.52 -27.95
C VAL A 143 -0.82 -8.85 -26.72
N THR A 144 -1.37 -9.06 -25.53
CA THR A 144 -0.88 -8.51 -24.26
C THR A 144 0.34 -9.29 -23.74
N LEU A 145 0.40 -10.61 -23.96
CA LEU A 145 1.61 -11.41 -23.74
C LEU A 145 2.75 -10.89 -24.62
N LEU A 146 2.49 -10.70 -25.92
CA LEU A 146 3.46 -10.14 -26.86
C LEU A 146 3.90 -8.72 -26.45
N ALA A 147 2.95 -7.87 -26.03
CA ALA A 147 3.23 -6.50 -25.65
C ALA A 147 4.10 -6.37 -24.39
N PHE A 148 3.78 -7.09 -23.31
CA PHE A 148 4.58 -7.02 -22.08
C PHE A 148 5.95 -7.67 -22.25
N SER A 149 6.05 -8.79 -22.97
CA SER A 149 7.33 -9.47 -23.20
C SER A 149 8.25 -8.67 -24.11
N SER A 150 7.73 -8.05 -25.17
CA SER A 150 8.52 -7.19 -26.06
C SER A 150 8.96 -5.89 -25.37
N CYS A 151 8.06 -5.20 -24.67
CA CYS A 151 8.41 -3.99 -23.93
C CYS A 151 9.45 -4.27 -22.83
N ALA A 152 9.30 -5.37 -22.07
CA ALA A 152 10.29 -5.77 -21.08
C ALA A 152 11.65 -6.12 -21.73
N GLY A 153 11.65 -6.94 -22.78
CA GLY A 153 12.87 -7.46 -23.39
C GLY A 153 13.68 -6.40 -24.14
N ILE A 154 13.00 -5.52 -24.89
CA ILE A 154 13.66 -4.40 -25.56
C ILE A 154 14.21 -3.41 -24.52
N MET A 155 13.47 -3.12 -23.46
CA MET A 155 13.96 -2.26 -22.38
C MET A 155 15.18 -2.84 -21.65
N ALA A 156 15.25 -4.17 -21.50
CA ALA A 156 16.45 -4.84 -21.00
C ALA A 156 17.68 -4.61 -21.91
N GLY A 157 17.50 -4.42 -23.21
CA GLY A 157 18.55 -3.96 -24.12
C GLY A 157 19.08 -2.57 -23.78
N PHE A 158 18.19 -1.62 -23.44
CA PHE A 158 18.57 -0.28 -22.99
C PHE A 158 19.24 -0.28 -21.61
N THR A 159 18.74 -1.10 -20.66
CA THR A 159 19.37 -1.31 -19.36
C THR A 159 20.80 -1.86 -19.51
N SER A 160 20.99 -2.86 -20.38
CA SER A 160 22.31 -3.42 -20.71
C SER A 160 23.22 -2.40 -21.41
N LEU A 161 22.69 -1.59 -22.34
CA LEU A 161 23.42 -0.51 -23.04
C LEU A 161 23.96 0.53 -22.05
N ALA A 162 23.11 1.01 -21.14
CA ALA A 162 23.51 1.98 -20.10
C ALA A 162 24.54 1.37 -19.12
N THR A 163 24.29 0.15 -18.66
CA THR A 163 25.19 -0.57 -17.74
C THR A 163 26.56 -0.81 -18.40
N LYS A 164 26.59 -1.30 -19.64
CA LYS A 164 27.82 -1.49 -20.43
C LYS A 164 28.58 -0.17 -20.64
N SER A 165 27.85 0.92 -20.91
CA SER A 165 28.45 2.26 -21.07
C SER A 165 29.19 2.70 -19.80
N VAL A 166 28.57 2.52 -18.63
CA VAL A 166 29.17 2.82 -17.32
C VAL A 166 30.38 1.92 -17.04
N VAL A 167 30.29 0.61 -17.31
CA VAL A 167 31.39 -0.35 -17.13
C VAL A 167 32.59 -0.02 -18.03
N GLU A 168 32.38 0.32 -19.30
CA GLU A 168 33.45 0.71 -20.21
C GLU A 168 34.16 2.01 -19.76
N VAL A 169 33.40 3.03 -19.34
CA VAL A 169 33.99 4.25 -18.78
C VAL A 169 34.77 3.95 -17.50
N ALA A 170 34.27 3.10 -16.60
CA ALA A 170 34.98 2.72 -15.38
C ALA A 170 36.28 1.93 -15.68
N LYS A 171 36.25 1.02 -16.66
CA LYS A 171 37.46 0.33 -17.17
C LYS A 171 38.47 1.33 -17.73
N SER A 172 38.01 2.29 -18.54
CA SER A 172 38.84 3.36 -19.09
C SER A 172 39.44 4.23 -18.00
N ALA A 173 38.64 4.69 -17.02
CA ALA A 173 39.07 5.48 -15.87
C ALA A 173 40.20 4.76 -15.12
N ARG A 174 40.01 3.48 -14.78
CA ARG A 174 41.02 2.67 -14.09
C ARG A 174 42.31 2.50 -14.91
N LYS A 175 42.20 2.31 -16.24
CA LYS A 175 43.34 2.14 -17.13
C LYS A 175 44.16 3.43 -17.29
N HIS A 176 43.50 4.59 -17.29
CA HIS A 176 44.12 5.89 -17.54
C HIS A 176 44.33 6.75 -16.28
N GLN A 177 43.90 6.27 -15.10
CA GLN A 177 43.90 6.98 -13.82
C GLN A 177 43.14 8.33 -13.84
N ASP A 178 42.19 8.48 -14.75
CA ASP A 178 41.33 9.66 -14.88
C ASP A 178 40.03 9.45 -14.07
N TRP A 179 40.08 9.84 -12.80
CA TRP A 179 38.95 9.72 -11.87
C TRP A 179 37.94 10.87 -11.98
N LEU A 180 38.33 12.01 -12.58
CA LEU A 180 37.46 13.17 -12.76
C LEU A 180 36.31 12.90 -13.75
N VAL A 181 36.47 11.89 -14.61
CA VAL A 181 35.43 11.41 -15.53
C VAL A 181 34.11 11.06 -14.82
N PHE A 182 34.15 10.68 -13.53
CA PHE A 182 32.96 10.34 -12.75
C PHE A 182 32.13 11.56 -12.31
N LEU A 183 32.74 12.75 -12.24
CA LEU A 183 32.05 14.02 -11.98
C LEU A 183 31.47 14.65 -13.26
N ASN A 184 31.76 14.07 -14.44
CA ASN A 184 31.29 14.60 -15.69
C ASN A 184 29.75 14.44 -15.81
N PRO A 185 28.99 15.50 -16.14
CA PRO A 185 27.52 15.41 -16.27
C PRO A 185 27.03 14.33 -17.24
N PHE A 186 27.81 14.01 -18.27
CA PHE A 186 27.47 12.95 -19.22
C PHE A 186 27.67 11.55 -18.64
N PHE A 187 28.64 11.34 -17.74
CA PHE A 187 28.76 10.08 -17.00
C PHE A 187 27.60 9.91 -16.00
N VAL A 188 27.25 10.98 -15.29
CA VAL A 188 26.07 11.00 -14.39
C VAL A 188 24.78 10.68 -15.16
N LEU A 189 24.62 11.21 -16.37
CA LEU A 189 23.50 10.86 -17.26
C LEU A 189 23.46 9.36 -17.60
N LEU A 190 24.62 8.74 -17.91
CA LEU A 190 24.70 7.29 -18.18
C LEU A 190 24.34 6.45 -16.95
N VAL A 191 24.72 6.89 -15.74
CA VAL A 191 24.34 6.23 -14.48
C VAL A 191 22.83 6.37 -14.24
N ILE A 192 22.23 7.54 -14.46
CA ILE A 192 20.78 7.77 -14.33
C ILE A 192 19.98 7.00 -15.39
N ALA A 193 20.54 6.77 -16.58
CA ALA A 193 19.88 5.98 -17.62
C ALA A 193 19.61 4.52 -17.20
N ILE A 194 20.39 3.95 -16.27
CA ILE A 194 20.20 2.58 -15.77
C ILE A 194 18.83 2.43 -15.06
N PRO A 195 18.50 3.16 -13.97
CA PRO A 195 17.18 3.06 -13.35
C PRO A 195 16.04 3.51 -14.27
N CYS A 196 16.28 4.49 -15.16
CA CYS A 196 15.28 4.92 -16.14
C CYS A 196 14.83 3.81 -17.11
N ALA A 197 15.72 2.88 -17.47
CA ALA A 197 15.36 1.70 -18.26
C ALA A 197 14.91 0.52 -17.37
N LEU A 198 15.61 0.27 -16.27
CA LEU A 198 15.37 -0.88 -15.38
C LEU A 198 13.98 -0.84 -14.73
N VAL A 199 13.48 0.33 -14.31
CA VAL A 199 12.19 0.44 -13.63
C VAL A 199 11.02 0.07 -14.55
N PRO A 200 10.89 0.61 -15.78
CA PRO A 200 9.93 0.12 -16.78
C PRO A 200 10.11 -1.35 -17.13
N GLN A 201 11.36 -1.83 -17.31
CA GLN A 201 11.65 -3.24 -17.57
C GLN A 201 11.05 -4.15 -16.48
N LEU A 202 11.31 -3.85 -15.20
CA LEU A 202 10.79 -4.63 -14.07
C LEU A 202 9.27 -4.56 -13.95
N PHE A 203 8.66 -3.41 -14.22
CA PHE A 203 7.20 -3.28 -14.25
C PHE A 203 6.58 -4.18 -15.32
N PHE A 204 7.08 -4.13 -16.56
CA PHE A 204 6.56 -4.96 -17.67
C PHE A 204 6.79 -6.46 -17.43
N LEU A 205 7.95 -6.83 -16.87
CA LEU A 205 8.26 -8.20 -16.46
C LEU A 205 7.27 -8.70 -15.39
N ASN A 206 7.04 -7.91 -14.34
CA ASN A 206 6.16 -8.30 -13.23
C ASN A 206 4.68 -8.40 -13.67
N LYS A 207 4.14 -7.39 -14.38
CA LYS A 207 2.77 -7.45 -14.92
C LYS A 207 2.61 -8.57 -15.97
N GLY A 208 3.64 -8.83 -16.78
CA GLY A 208 3.65 -9.94 -17.72
C GLY A 208 3.59 -11.33 -17.05
N LEU A 209 4.37 -11.51 -15.97
CA LEU A 209 4.35 -12.71 -15.14
C LEU A 209 3.02 -12.88 -14.39
N GLU A 210 2.41 -11.78 -13.93
CA GLU A 210 1.09 -11.77 -13.27
C GLU A 210 -0.01 -12.32 -14.19
N PHE A 211 -0.07 -11.90 -15.46
CA PHE A 211 -1.12 -12.32 -16.38
C PHE A 211 -0.91 -13.68 -17.05
N PHE A 212 0.34 -14.06 -17.37
CA PHE A 212 0.62 -15.24 -18.22
C PHE A 212 1.46 -16.33 -17.53
N GLY A 213 2.00 -16.07 -16.34
CA GLY A 213 2.86 -16.98 -15.61
C GLY A 213 4.24 -17.19 -16.26
N THR A 214 5.16 -17.76 -15.48
CA THR A 214 6.57 -17.93 -15.84
C THR A 214 6.77 -18.74 -17.12
N LEU A 215 5.98 -19.81 -17.32
CA LEU A 215 6.18 -20.79 -18.40
C LEU A 215 6.01 -20.22 -19.82
N LYS A 216 5.04 -19.30 -20.01
CA LYS A 216 4.82 -18.64 -21.31
C LYS A 216 5.57 -17.31 -21.42
N PHE A 217 5.66 -16.56 -20.31
CA PHE A 217 6.23 -15.22 -20.35
C PHE A 217 7.76 -15.22 -20.48
N ILE A 218 8.48 -16.03 -19.69
CA ILE A 218 9.96 -15.95 -19.62
C ILE A 218 10.64 -16.31 -20.94
N PRO A 219 10.28 -17.39 -21.67
CA PRO A 219 10.95 -17.69 -22.93
C PRO A 219 10.73 -16.58 -23.98
N LEU A 220 9.50 -16.05 -24.08
CA LEU A 220 9.21 -14.95 -25.02
C LEU A 220 9.94 -13.66 -24.62
N TYR A 221 10.01 -13.34 -23.32
CA TYR A 221 10.82 -12.25 -22.79
C TYR A 221 12.31 -12.41 -23.13
N GLN A 222 12.87 -13.62 -23.01
CA GLN A 222 14.25 -13.90 -23.39
C GLN A 222 14.49 -13.71 -24.90
N ALA A 223 13.56 -14.11 -25.78
CA ALA A 223 13.66 -13.80 -27.20
C ALA A 223 13.74 -12.28 -27.46
N PHE A 224 12.95 -11.48 -26.75
CA PHE A 224 13.02 -10.03 -26.85
C PHE A 224 14.23 -9.39 -26.16
N ILE A 225 14.84 -10.03 -25.15
CA ILE A 225 16.16 -9.65 -24.63
C ILE A 225 17.23 -9.78 -25.72
N ILE A 226 17.21 -10.87 -26.50
CA ILE A 226 18.15 -11.07 -27.62
C ILE A 226 17.96 -9.95 -28.64
N ILE A 227 16.72 -9.72 -29.09
CA ILE A 227 16.39 -8.68 -30.09
C ILE A 227 16.77 -7.27 -29.57
N GLY A 228 16.49 -6.97 -28.30
CA GLY A 228 16.82 -5.69 -27.66
C GLY A 228 18.32 -5.43 -27.57
N ASN A 229 19.10 -6.42 -27.13
CA ASN A 229 20.56 -6.31 -27.04
C ASN A 229 21.23 -6.26 -28.43
N LEU A 230 20.76 -7.07 -29.38
CA LEU A 230 21.21 -7.02 -30.77
C LEU A 230 20.94 -5.64 -31.38
N GLY A 231 19.72 -5.11 -31.22
CA GLY A 231 19.36 -3.76 -31.66
C GLY A 231 20.26 -2.70 -31.04
N CYS A 232 20.52 -2.77 -29.73
CA CYS A 232 21.40 -1.82 -29.07
C CYS A 232 22.87 -1.90 -29.55
N GLY A 233 23.43 -3.11 -29.68
CA GLY A 233 24.81 -3.31 -30.15
C GLY A 233 25.01 -2.89 -31.62
N LEU A 234 24.04 -3.18 -32.50
CA LEU A 234 24.03 -2.72 -33.88
C LEU A 234 23.90 -1.20 -33.99
N VAL A 235 22.89 -0.62 -33.32
CA VAL A 235 22.47 0.77 -33.55
C VAL A 235 23.31 1.78 -32.77
N PHE A 236 23.76 1.48 -31.55
CA PHE A 236 24.52 2.44 -30.74
C PHE A 236 26.03 2.22 -30.84
N TYR A 237 26.50 0.99 -30.57
CA TYR A 237 27.92 0.67 -30.59
C TYR A 237 28.48 0.43 -32.00
N ASN A 238 27.61 0.22 -33.00
CA ASN A 238 27.98 -0.01 -34.40
C ASN A 238 28.95 -1.21 -34.54
N GLU A 239 28.75 -2.25 -33.71
CA GLU A 239 29.70 -3.35 -33.52
C GLU A 239 29.96 -4.13 -34.81
N MET A 240 28.91 -4.35 -35.60
CA MET A 240 28.96 -5.10 -36.87
C MET A 240 29.18 -4.23 -38.11
N GLY A 241 29.42 -2.92 -37.95
CA GLY A 241 29.69 -2.03 -39.10
C GLY A 241 31.00 -2.34 -39.84
N SER A 242 31.83 -3.23 -39.30
CA SER A 242 33.06 -3.75 -39.92
C SER A 242 33.00 -5.25 -40.26
N TYR A 243 31.83 -5.89 -40.17
CA TYR A 243 31.68 -7.31 -40.52
C TYR A 243 31.58 -7.48 -42.04
N SER A 244 32.14 -8.57 -42.58
CA SER A 244 31.89 -8.96 -43.97
C SER A 244 30.44 -9.42 -44.14
N SER A 245 29.89 -9.32 -45.36
CA SER A 245 28.51 -9.77 -45.64
C SER A 245 28.28 -11.23 -45.25
N THR A 246 29.30 -12.09 -45.41
CA THR A 246 29.27 -13.49 -45.00
C THR A 246 29.20 -13.65 -43.48
N ALA A 247 30.06 -12.94 -42.73
CA ALA A 247 30.04 -12.98 -41.27
C ALA A 247 28.73 -12.42 -40.70
N LEU A 248 28.24 -11.30 -41.25
CA LEU A 248 26.96 -10.71 -40.86
C LEU A 248 25.78 -11.66 -41.15
N THR A 249 25.74 -12.31 -42.32
CA THR A 249 24.67 -13.25 -42.66
C THR A 249 24.72 -14.50 -41.77
N CYS A 250 25.92 -15.00 -41.47
CA CYS A 250 26.12 -16.12 -40.55
C CYS A 250 25.63 -15.79 -39.13
N PHE A 251 25.97 -14.61 -38.62
CA PHE A 251 25.51 -14.11 -37.31
C PHE A 251 23.98 -13.90 -37.28
N MET A 252 23.39 -13.31 -38.33
CA MET A 252 21.92 -13.21 -38.38
C MET A 252 21.26 -14.60 -38.43
N GLY A 253 21.91 -15.59 -39.02
CA GLY A 253 21.49 -16.99 -39.01
C GLY A 253 21.51 -17.63 -37.62
N GLY A 254 22.60 -17.48 -36.86
CA GLY A 254 22.73 -18.03 -35.51
C GLY A 254 21.73 -17.42 -34.51
N ILE A 255 21.48 -16.11 -34.60
CA ILE A 255 20.40 -15.43 -33.88
C ILE A 255 19.02 -16.04 -34.21
N MET A 256 18.72 -16.28 -35.49
CA MET A 256 17.44 -16.87 -35.89
C MET A 256 17.30 -18.32 -35.42
N ILE A 257 18.37 -19.13 -35.48
CA ILE A 257 18.39 -20.49 -34.93
C ILE A 257 18.14 -20.46 -33.41
N THR A 258 18.77 -19.52 -32.69
CA THR A 258 18.59 -19.33 -31.24
C THR A 258 17.14 -18.97 -30.92
N ILE A 259 16.54 -18.00 -31.64
CA ILE A 259 15.14 -17.61 -31.47
C ILE A 259 14.19 -18.77 -31.80
N CYS A 260 14.46 -19.55 -32.85
CA CYS A 260 13.70 -20.77 -33.16
C CYS A 260 13.75 -21.79 -32.01
N GLY A 261 14.90 -21.99 -31.37
CA GLY A 261 15.03 -22.81 -30.16
C GLY A 261 14.14 -22.32 -29.01
N VAL A 262 14.10 -21.00 -28.78
CA VAL A 262 13.20 -20.38 -27.79
C VAL A 262 11.72 -20.56 -28.16
N CYS A 263 11.37 -20.46 -29.44
CA CYS A 263 10.00 -20.70 -29.93
C CYS A 263 9.57 -22.17 -29.76
N VAL A 264 10.46 -23.15 -29.98
CA VAL A 264 10.20 -24.57 -29.70
C VAL A 264 9.87 -24.80 -28.21
N LEU A 265 10.55 -24.08 -27.31
CA LEU A 265 10.26 -24.12 -25.88
C LEU A 265 8.89 -23.51 -25.52
N LEU A 266 8.45 -22.47 -26.23
CA LEU A 266 7.09 -21.90 -26.06
C LEU A 266 6.00 -22.91 -26.47
N VAL A 267 6.18 -23.64 -27.59
CA VAL A 267 5.22 -24.65 -28.05
C VAL A 267 5.01 -25.77 -27.01
N LYS A 268 6.06 -26.18 -26.29
CA LYS A 268 5.93 -27.11 -25.14
C LYS A 268 4.96 -26.57 -24.07
N GLY A 269 4.98 -25.27 -23.82
CA GLY A 269 4.09 -24.59 -22.87
C GLY A 269 2.62 -24.63 -23.29
N ASP A 270 2.34 -24.48 -24.58
CA ASP A 270 0.97 -24.57 -25.12
C ASP A 270 0.43 -26.01 -25.16
N VAL A 271 1.28 -26.99 -25.53
CA VAL A 271 0.88 -28.41 -25.56
C VAL A 271 0.50 -28.94 -24.17
N LYS A 272 1.22 -28.54 -23.10
CA LYS A 272 0.83 -28.89 -21.72
C LYS A 272 -0.51 -28.24 -21.30
N ASN A 273 -0.83 -27.05 -21.82
CA ASN A 273 -2.03 -26.31 -21.45
C ASN A 273 -3.29 -26.75 -22.21
N ASN A 274 -3.22 -27.07 -23.50
CA ASN A 274 -4.40 -27.45 -24.28
C ASN A 274 -5.12 -28.71 -23.75
N GLY A 275 -4.41 -29.63 -23.07
CA GLY A 275 -5.01 -30.79 -22.38
C GLY A 275 -5.65 -30.47 -21.01
N ALA A 276 -5.39 -29.28 -20.48
CA ALA A 276 -5.95 -28.73 -19.25
C ALA A 276 -7.09 -27.74 -19.53
N ASP A 277 -6.95 -26.86 -20.53
CA ASP A 277 -7.85 -25.72 -20.78
C ASP A 277 -9.31 -26.12 -21.07
N ALA A 278 -9.54 -27.26 -21.72
CA ALA A 278 -10.89 -27.81 -21.94
C ALA A 278 -11.62 -28.27 -20.65
N ARG A 279 -10.88 -28.66 -19.61
CA ARG A 279 -11.43 -28.85 -18.25
C ARG A 279 -11.43 -27.53 -17.46
N CYS A 280 -10.46 -26.67 -17.74
CA CYS A 280 -10.24 -25.42 -17.04
C CYS A 280 -11.45 -24.48 -17.15
N SER A 281 -12.02 -24.20 -18.33
CA SER A 281 -13.08 -23.16 -18.46
C SER A 281 -14.30 -23.35 -17.53
N ASN A 282 -14.85 -24.56 -17.43
CA ASN A 282 -15.97 -24.83 -16.52
C ASN A 282 -15.53 -24.90 -15.05
N THR A 283 -14.32 -25.41 -14.78
CA THR A 283 -13.75 -25.39 -13.43
C THR A 283 -13.41 -23.97 -12.97
N VAL A 284 -12.96 -23.08 -13.86
CA VAL A 284 -12.52 -21.71 -13.57
C VAL A 284 -13.68 -20.82 -13.17
N LEU A 285 -14.87 -20.97 -13.76
CA LEU A 285 -16.03 -20.18 -13.34
C LEU A 285 -16.53 -20.57 -11.94
N LEU A 286 -16.47 -21.86 -11.61
CA LEU A 286 -16.75 -22.39 -10.27
C LEU A 286 -15.63 -22.07 -9.27
N ASP A 287 -14.37 -22.12 -9.71
CA ASP A 287 -13.19 -21.84 -8.91
C ASP A 287 -12.99 -20.33 -8.69
N HIS A 288 -13.46 -19.45 -9.58
CA HIS A 288 -13.51 -18.01 -9.31
C HIS A 288 -14.46 -17.73 -8.15
N LYS A 289 -15.68 -18.31 -8.16
CA LYS A 289 -16.61 -18.22 -7.02
C LYS A 289 -16.05 -18.88 -5.76
N SER A 290 -15.32 -20.01 -5.88
CA SER A 290 -14.65 -20.68 -4.74
C SER A 290 -13.50 -19.83 -4.18
N LYS A 291 -12.69 -19.21 -5.03
CA LYS A 291 -11.56 -18.35 -4.67
C LYS A 291 -12.01 -17.00 -4.12
N GLU A 292 -13.05 -16.41 -4.68
CA GLU A 292 -13.71 -15.20 -4.16
C GLU A 292 -14.19 -15.42 -2.73
N LYS A 293 -15.00 -16.48 -2.51
CA LYS A 293 -15.50 -16.83 -1.18
C LYS A 293 -14.37 -17.22 -0.19
N LYS A 294 -13.22 -17.68 -0.69
CA LYS A 294 -11.99 -17.91 0.12
C LYS A 294 -11.13 -16.66 0.34
N ARG A 295 -11.18 -15.65 -0.54
CA ARG A 295 -10.35 -14.43 -0.49
C ARG A 295 -10.93 -13.42 0.50
N LEU A 296 -12.26 -13.25 0.47
CA LEU A 296 -13.01 -12.41 1.39
C LEU A 296 -13.60 -13.22 2.57
N ALA A 297 -13.10 -14.44 2.80
CA ALA A 297 -13.45 -15.23 3.98
C ALA A 297 -13.01 -14.51 5.26
N THR A 298 -13.89 -14.51 6.24
CA THR A 298 -13.67 -13.98 7.58
C THR A 298 -13.69 -15.11 8.61
N ASP A 299 -12.97 -14.93 9.72
CA ASP A 299 -12.82 -15.98 10.75
C ASP A 299 -14.08 -16.14 11.63
N PHE A 300 -15.02 -15.20 11.53
CA PHE A 300 -16.34 -15.20 12.16
C PHE A 300 -17.37 -14.57 11.20
N THR A 301 -18.65 -14.95 11.32
CA THR A 301 -19.73 -14.41 10.48
C THR A 301 -20.28 -13.09 11.01
N PHE A 302 -21.12 -12.42 10.22
CA PHE A 302 -21.76 -11.16 10.63
C PHE A 302 -22.71 -11.34 11.82
N GLU A 303 -23.36 -12.51 11.91
CA GLU A 303 -24.28 -12.88 12.99
C GLU A 303 -23.55 -13.20 14.32
N GLN A 304 -22.24 -13.44 14.26
CA GLN A 304 -21.38 -13.62 15.44
C GLN A 304 -20.78 -12.30 15.96
N MET A 305 -21.07 -11.17 15.30
CA MET A 305 -20.67 -9.84 15.76
C MET A 305 -21.74 -9.28 16.71
N GLU A 306 -21.32 -8.80 17.87
CA GLU A 306 -22.19 -8.10 18.82
C GLU A 306 -22.04 -6.58 18.67
N TRP A 307 -23.11 -5.85 19.02
CA TRP A 307 -23.27 -4.44 18.71
C TRP A 307 -23.72 -3.69 19.96
N ALA A 308 -23.18 -2.50 20.21
CA ALA A 308 -23.80 -1.58 21.15
C ALA A 308 -25.14 -1.09 20.55
N THR A 309 -26.21 -1.20 21.33
CA THR A 309 -27.58 -0.79 20.96
C THR A 309 -28.17 0.11 22.04
N GLU A 310 -29.25 0.81 21.71
CA GLU A 310 -30.11 1.43 22.72
C GLU A 310 -30.89 0.32 23.46
N CYS A 311 -30.99 0.38 24.78
CA CYS A 311 -31.76 -0.57 25.59
C CYS A 311 -33.20 -0.11 25.82
N ASP A 312 -34.17 -1.02 25.75
CA ASP A 312 -35.62 -0.75 25.88
C ASP A 312 -36.10 -0.34 27.31
N THR A 313 -35.19 -0.21 28.28
CA THR A 313 -35.55 0.16 29.66
C THR A 313 -35.54 1.67 29.87
N SER A 314 -36.57 2.17 30.55
CA SER A 314 -37.01 3.58 30.64
C SER A 314 -36.07 4.59 31.34
N THR A 315 -34.78 4.29 31.50
CA THR A 315 -33.75 5.25 31.90
C THR A 315 -33.13 5.90 30.66
N THR A 316 -33.20 7.22 30.56
CA THR A 316 -32.83 8.01 29.38
C THR A 316 -31.38 7.81 28.92
N ASN A 317 -31.23 7.19 27.74
CA ASN A 317 -30.09 7.14 26.82
C ASN A 317 -28.80 6.40 27.28
N GLU A 318 -28.49 5.26 26.62
CA GLU A 318 -27.23 4.51 26.81
C GLU A 318 -26.28 4.47 25.60
N LEU A 319 -26.73 4.85 24.40
CA LEU A 319 -25.89 4.99 23.20
C LEU A 319 -25.93 6.44 22.70
N ARG A 320 -24.79 7.15 22.73
CA ARG A 320 -24.64 8.53 22.21
C ARG A 320 -23.55 8.55 21.15
N VAL A 321 -23.76 9.36 20.11
CA VAL A 321 -22.73 9.66 19.10
C VAL A 321 -22.52 11.17 19.09
N CYS A 322 -21.27 11.60 18.95
CA CYS A 322 -20.91 13.00 18.74
C CYS A 322 -20.47 13.16 17.28
N ARG A 323 -21.08 14.11 16.55
CA ARG A 323 -20.88 14.29 15.10
C ARG A 323 -19.78 15.28 14.72
N ASP A 324 -19.23 16.01 15.69
CA ASP A 324 -18.04 16.84 15.53
C ASP A 324 -17.16 16.87 16.80
N PHE A 325 -16.05 17.61 16.77
CA PHE A 325 -15.15 17.72 17.92
C PHE A 325 -15.75 18.50 19.10
N ARG A 326 -16.61 19.51 18.89
CA ARG A 326 -17.21 20.26 19.99
C ARG A 326 -18.10 19.35 20.84
N GLU A 327 -18.93 18.54 20.19
CA GLU A 327 -19.74 17.53 20.87
C GLU A 327 -18.87 16.45 21.55
N CYS A 328 -17.66 16.17 21.03
CA CYS A 328 -16.68 15.32 21.71
C CYS A 328 -16.09 15.99 22.96
N GLN A 329 -15.75 17.28 22.91
CA GLN A 329 -15.24 18.03 24.07
C GLN A 329 -16.29 18.09 25.18
N GLU A 330 -17.54 18.42 24.83
CA GLU A 330 -18.68 18.40 25.76
C GLU A 330 -18.82 17.04 26.44
N ALA A 331 -18.81 15.94 25.66
CA ALA A 331 -18.86 14.60 26.21
C ALA A 331 -17.68 14.25 27.14
N ILE A 332 -16.45 14.69 26.81
CA ILE A 332 -15.27 14.51 27.68
C ILE A 332 -15.47 15.25 29.02
N VAL A 333 -15.90 16.51 28.97
CA VAL A 333 -16.19 17.31 30.17
C VAL A 333 -17.27 16.64 31.02
N GLU A 334 -18.40 16.27 30.42
CA GLU A 334 -19.51 15.58 31.10
C GLU A 334 -19.06 14.27 31.77
N LEU A 335 -18.27 13.43 31.08
CA LEU A 335 -17.78 12.16 31.60
C LEU A 335 -16.79 12.36 32.76
N LEU A 336 -15.82 13.28 32.63
CA LEU A 336 -14.85 13.55 33.69
C LEU A 336 -15.50 14.20 34.94
N VAL A 337 -16.46 15.12 34.74
CA VAL A 337 -17.22 15.75 35.83
C VAL A 337 -18.15 14.75 36.53
N SER A 338 -18.75 13.81 35.80
CA SER A 338 -19.67 12.81 36.36
C SER A 338 -18.99 11.65 37.08
N ALA A 339 -17.70 11.36 36.81
CA ALA A 339 -16.93 10.28 37.45
C ALA A 339 -16.96 10.32 39.00
N ARG A 340 -17.22 9.16 39.63
CA ARG A 340 -17.29 8.96 41.09
C ARG A 340 -16.46 7.78 41.62
N LYS A 341 -16.00 6.88 40.75
CA LYS A 341 -15.25 5.67 41.11
C LYS A 341 -13.91 5.60 40.40
N SER A 342 -13.90 5.65 39.07
CA SER A 342 -12.66 5.47 38.30
C SER A 342 -12.70 6.12 36.91
N ILE A 343 -11.53 6.45 36.39
CA ILE A 343 -11.30 6.95 35.04
C ILE A 343 -10.15 6.13 34.42
N TYR A 344 -10.39 5.58 33.23
CA TYR A 344 -9.37 4.93 32.40
C TYR A 344 -9.30 5.68 31.06
N TYR A 345 -8.18 6.35 30.79
CA TYR A 345 -8.01 7.19 29.61
C TYR A 345 -6.82 6.72 28.76
N SER A 346 -7.09 6.37 27.50
CA SER A 346 -6.09 5.99 26.51
C SER A 346 -5.95 7.11 25.47
N THR A 347 -4.72 7.53 25.17
CA THR A 347 -4.46 8.63 24.23
C THR A 347 -3.10 8.49 23.53
N PHE A 348 -3.08 8.89 22.25
CA PHE A 348 -1.85 9.00 21.45
C PHE A 348 -1.16 10.35 21.62
N LEU A 349 -1.96 11.41 21.81
CA LEU A 349 -1.55 12.80 21.97
C LEU A 349 -2.56 13.51 22.87
N CYS A 350 -2.13 14.20 23.92
CA CYS A 350 -3.05 15.01 24.72
C CYS A 350 -2.33 16.28 25.20
N ASP A 351 -2.82 17.44 24.76
CA ASP A 351 -2.56 18.71 25.40
C ASP A 351 -3.43 18.78 26.66
N PHE A 352 -2.82 18.36 27.75
CA PHE A 352 -3.42 18.34 29.07
C PHE A 352 -3.82 19.74 29.60
N THR A 353 -3.27 20.80 29.00
CA THR A 353 -3.51 22.21 29.38
C THR A 353 -4.54 22.91 28.51
N GLN A 354 -4.99 22.30 27.40
CA GLN A 354 -6.04 22.87 26.56
C GLN A 354 -7.37 23.00 27.32
N VAL A 355 -8.01 24.17 27.19
CA VAL A 355 -9.38 24.40 27.66
C VAL A 355 -10.36 23.62 26.78
N LEU A 356 -11.30 22.89 27.39
CA LEU A 356 -12.29 22.10 26.67
C LEU A 356 -13.57 22.91 26.45
N ASP A 357 -13.97 23.05 25.18
CA ASP A 357 -15.19 23.74 24.77
C ASP A 357 -16.42 23.04 25.40
N THR A 358 -17.25 23.78 26.14
CA THR A 358 -18.50 23.26 26.73
C THR A 358 -19.59 24.32 26.83
N THR A 359 -20.84 23.92 26.65
CA THR A 359 -22.03 24.76 26.88
C THR A 359 -22.39 24.95 28.36
N ASN A 360 -21.74 24.25 29.30
CA ASN A 360 -22.00 24.41 30.73
C ASN A 360 -21.14 25.53 31.32
N GLU A 361 -21.74 26.68 31.62
CA GLU A 361 -21.09 27.87 32.18
C GLU A 361 -20.19 27.59 33.41
N LYS A 362 -20.53 26.58 34.23
CA LYS A 362 -19.73 26.21 35.42
C LYS A 362 -18.37 25.56 35.08
N HIS A 363 -18.16 25.21 33.81
CA HIS A 363 -17.03 24.43 33.34
C HIS A 363 -16.35 25.01 32.09
N MET A 364 -16.73 26.21 31.64
CA MET A 364 -16.20 26.80 30.40
C MET A 364 -14.69 27.03 30.37
N ASP A 365 -14.06 27.30 31.53
CA ASP A 365 -12.61 27.51 31.64
C ASP A 365 -11.83 26.24 32.05
N ASN A 366 -12.49 25.07 32.06
CA ASN A 366 -11.84 23.84 32.51
C ASN A 366 -10.88 23.26 31.47
N THR A 367 -9.69 22.92 31.93
CA THR A 367 -8.69 22.16 31.17
C THR A 367 -8.81 20.67 31.47
N PHE A 368 -8.20 19.81 30.66
CA PHE A 368 -8.17 18.38 30.97
C PHE A 368 -7.51 18.13 32.35
N VAL A 369 -6.45 18.88 32.67
CA VAL A 369 -5.81 18.87 34.00
C VAL A 369 -6.73 19.30 35.14
N SER A 370 -7.51 20.39 35.00
CA SER A 370 -8.39 20.82 36.10
C SER A 370 -9.44 19.76 36.40
N LEU A 371 -10.01 19.13 35.36
CA LEU A 371 -11.00 18.06 35.48
C LEU A 371 -10.43 16.80 36.14
N VAL A 372 -9.22 16.38 35.76
CA VAL A 372 -8.53 15.23 36.39
C VAL A 372 -8.15 15.54 37.84
N CYS A 373 -7.60 16.73 38.12
CA CYS A 373 -7.32 17.18 39.48
C CYS A 373 -8.57 17.15 40.37
N ASP A 374 -9.70 17.63 39.87
CA ASP A 374 -10.95 17.62 40.61
C ASP A 374 -11.55 16.21 40.75
N ALA A 375 -11.32 15.31 39.79
CA ALA A 375 -11.68 13.90 39.93
C ALA A 375 -10.89 13.22 41.06
N VAL A 376 -9.57 13.43 41.12
CA VAL A 376 -8.72 12.93 42.21
C VAL A 376 -9.18 13.49 43.57
N LYS A 377 -9.51 14.79 43.65
CA LYS A 377 -10.10 15.39 44.88
C LYS A 377 -11.44 14.76 45.30
N ARG A 378 -12.22 14.25 44.33
CA ARG A 378 -13.46 13.48 44.60
C ARG A 378 -13.21 12.04 45.04
N GLY A 379 -11.95 11.58 45.09
CA GLY A 379 -11.59 10.19 45.38
C GLY A 379 -11.74 9.23 44.20
N VAL A 380 -11.76 9.75 42.97
CA VAL A 380 -11.80 8.94 41.74
C VAL A 380 -10.42 8.38 41.44
N ASP A 381 -10.33 7.08 41.18
CA ASP A 381 -9.10 6.38 40.79
C ASP A 381 -8.79 6.62 39.29
N VAL A 382 -7.67 7.26 38.95
CA VAL A 382 -7.38 7.72 37.59
C VAL A 382 -6.18 6.99 36.98
N HIS A 383 -6.42 6.32 35.85
CA HIS A 383 -5.43 5.58 35.07
C HIS A 383 -5.31 6.18 33.67
N ILE A 384 -4.09 6.44 33.22
CA ILE A 384 -3.78 6.98 31.89
C ILE A 384 -2.82 6.03 31.16
N LEU A 385 -3.26 5.50 30.02
CA LEU A 385 -2.42 4.80 29.05
C LEU A 385 -1.93 5.82 28.01
N TYR A 386 -0.61 6.02 27.96
CA TYR A 386 0.02 7.15 27.27
C TYR A 386 1.13 6.72 26.29
N ASN A 387 1.32 7.52 25.25
CA ASN A 387 2.42 7.47 24.30
C ASN A 387 3.55 8.47 24.68
N PRO A 388 4.67 8.03 25.27
CA PRO A 388 5.73 8.95 25.75
C PRO A 388 6.71 9.41 24.65
N VAL A 389 6.43 9.18 23.36
CA VAL A 389 7.38 9.47 22.26
C VAL A 389 7.27 10.94 21.81
N ARG A 390 8.05 11.82 22.46
CA ARG A 390 8.14 13.28 22.22
C ARG A 390 8.19 13.72 20.75
N ASP A 391 8.73 12.89 19.86
CA ASP A 391 8.82 13.17 18.40
C ASP A 391 7.46 13.49 17.76
N TYR A 392 6.35 13.07 18.39
CA TYR A 392 4.97 13.31 17.95
C TYR A 392 4.30 14.53 18.61
N GLY A 393 5.05 15.34 19.36
CA GLY A 393 4.50 16.49 20.09
C GLY A 393 3.86 16.14 21.45
N THR A 394 4.18 14.98 22.01
CA THR A 394 3.73 14.57 23.35
C THR A 394 4.65 15.11 24.44
N ASP A 395 4.07 15.45 25.59
CA ASP A 395 4.80 15.74 26.83
C ASP A 395 5.53 14.48 27.33
N SER A 396 6.64 14.64 28.07
CA SER A 396 7.18 13.48 28.80
C SER A 396 6.35 13.21 30.05
N ILE A 397 6.47 11.98 30.57
CA ILE A 397 5.90 11.62 31.87
C ILE A 397 6.47 12.52 32.99
N ALA A 398 7.73 12.96 32.89
CA ALA A 398 8.31 13.91 33.85
C ALA A 398 7.65 15.29 33.79
N ASP A 399 7.18 15.72 32.61
CA ASP A 399 6.46 16.99 32.43
C ASP A 399 5.01 16.85 32.93
N LEU A 400 4.31 15.77 32.57
CA LEU A 400 2.96 15.44 33.07
C LEU A 400 2.92 15.32 34.60
N ARG A 401 3.94 14.72 35.22
CA ARG A 401 4.06 14.60 36.69
C ARG A 401 4.26 15.94 37.42
N ARG A 402 4.51 17.05 36.72
CA ARG A 402 4.52 18.40 37.31
C ARG A 402 3.13 19.06 37.34
N ILE A 403 2.24 18.66 36.44
CA ILE A 403 0.91 19.29 36.26
C ILE A 403 -0.26 18.41 36.75
N LEU A 404 -0.06 17.10 36.87
CA LEU A 404 -1.07 16.15 37.35
C LEU A 404 -0.78 15.61 38.76
N PRO A 405 -1.82 15.20 39.53
CA PRO A 405 -1.65 14.64 40.87
C PRO A 405 -0.78 13.38 40.89
N ARG A 406 -0.16 13.08 42.04
CA ARG A 406 0.72 11.90 42.21
C ARG A 406 -0.06 10.60 42.21
N GLU A 407 -1.33 10.68 42.58
CA GLU A 407 -2.34 9.64 42.62
C GLU A 407 -2.70 9.12 41.22
N VAL A 408 -2.45 9.89 40.16
CA VAL A 408 -2.71 9.44 38.78
C VAL A 408 -1.74 8.31 38.41
N HIS A 409 -2.28 7.19 37.96
CA HIS A 409 -1.53 6.04 37.48
C HIS A 409 -1.20 6.20 35.99
N PHE A 410 0.07 5.98 35.61
CA PHE A 410 0.51 6.04 34.23
C PHE A 410 1.03 4.69 33.74
N ALA A 411 0.44 4.21 32.65
CA ALA A 411 0.95 3.11 31.86
C ALA A 411 1.52 3.67 30.54
N CYS A 412 2.76 3.31 30.19
CA CYS A 412 3.35 3.70 28.92
C CYS A 412 3.49 2.48 28.00
N SER A 413 2.95 2.57 26.78
CA SER A 413 3.15 1.56 25.75
C SER A 413 4.25 2.02 24.80
N VAL A 414 5.40 1.33 24.81
CA VAL A 414 6.56 1.67 23.97
C VAL A 414 6.98 0.48 23.13
N SER A 415 7.36 0.75 21.88
CA SER A 415 7.74 -0.22 20.88
C SER A 415 9.22 -0.58 20.88
N ASP A 416 9.51 -1.78 20.36
CA ASP A 416 10.85 -2.19 19.93
C ASP A 416 11.26 -1.66 18.53
N LEU A 417 10.32 -1.19 17.70
CA LEU A 417 10.61 -0.69 16.35
C LEU A 417 10.80 0.85 16.28
N GLY A 418 11.75 1.25 15.44
CA GLY A 418 11.96 2.64 15.01
C GLY A 418 12.36 2.73 13.53
N PRO A 419 12.62 3.95 13.01
CA PRO A 419 13.08 4.12 11.65
C PRO A 419 14.40 3.39 11.38
N GLY A 420 14.50 2.79 10.20
CA GLY A 420 15.73 2.15 9.75
C GLY A 420 16.87 3.15 9.54
N TRP A 421 18.09 2.66 9.39
CA TRP A 421 19.30 3.50 9.27
C TRP A 421 19.17 4.58 8.17
N PHE A 422 18.56 4.24 7.03
CA PHE A 422 18.31 5.16 5.93
C PHE A 422 17.13 6.11 6.24
N THR A 423 16.04 5.57 6.80
CA THR A 423 14.83 6.32 7.13
C THR A 423 15.07 7.40 8.17
N ARG A 424 16.04 7.22 9.08
CA ARG A 424 16.50 8.23 10.05
C ARG A 424 17.06 9.52 9.43
N TYR A 425 17.52 9.48 8.18
CA TYR A 425 17.95 10.69 7.45
C TYR A 425 16.78 11.41 6.76
N LEU A 426 15.57 10.82 6.75
CA LEU A 426 14.38 11.31 6.04
C LEU A 426 13.16 11.53 6.95
N SER A 427 13.29 11.22 8.24
CA SER A 427 12.24 11.30 9.25
C SER A 427 12.81 11.96 10.50
N ASN A 428 12.06 12.88 11.09
CA ASN A 428 12.43 13.54 12.34
C ASN A 428 12.24 12.62 13.57
N ASN A 429 11.66 11.43 13.38
CA ASN A 429 11.28 10.54 14.47
C ASN A 429 12.49 9.69 14.88
N SER A 430 12.82 9.69 16.16
CA SER A 430 13.82 8.81 16.76
C SER A 430 13.30 7.38 16.95
N ARG A 431 11.99 7.25 17.24
CA ARG A 431 11.23 6.02 17.43
C ARG A 431 9.85 6.14 16.78
N TYR A 432 9.21 5.01 16.49
CA TYR A 432 7.81 5.02 16.08
C TYR A 432 6.91 4.80 17.28
N ALA A 433 5.98 5.72 17.49
CA ALA A 433 4.83 5.49 18.33
C ALA A 433 3.85 4.61 17.54
N PHE A 434 3.34 3.57 18.20
CA PHE A 434 2.32 2.68 17.66
C PHE A 434 1.15 2.49 18.64
N HIS A 435 1.12 3.24 19.75
CA HIS A 435 -0.03 3.28 20.62
C HIS A 435 -1.06 4.27 20.06
N HIS A 436 -2.08 3.79 19.34
CA HIS A 436 -3.03 4.64 18.64
C HIS A 436 -4.49 4.50 19.13
N GLN A 437 -4.73 3.68 20.15
CA GLN A 437 -6.02 3.54 20.84
C GLN A 437 -6.40 4.83 21.57
N LYS A 438 -7.63 5.30 21.35
CA LYS A 438 -8.14 6.51 22.03
C LYS A 438 -9.50 6.21 22.65
N TYR A 439 -9.60 6.25 23.97
CA TYR A 439 -10.86 6.02 24.67
C TYR A 439 -10.85 6.60 26.08
N LEU A 440 -12.05 6.93 26.57
CA LEU A 440 -12.29 7.38 27.94
C LEU A 440 -13.37 6.48 28.55
N CYS A 441 -13.00 5.65 29.52
CA CYS A 441 -13.94 4.85 30.30
C CYS A 441 -14.09 5.41 31.71
N VAL A 442 -15.33 5.57 32.16
CA VAL A 442 -15.69 6.17 33.45
C VAL A 442 -16.54 5.23 34.28
N ASP A 443 -16.20 5.16 35.57
CA ASP A 443 -16.85 4.40 36.65
C ASP A 443 -17.06 2.91 36.35
N GLU A 444 -16.32 2.36 35.38
CA GLU A 444 -16.48 1.00 34.85
C GLU A 444 -17.91 0.74 34.32
N LYS A 445 -18.58 1.81 33.88
CA LYS A 445 -19.99 1.80 33.42
C LYS A 445 -20.14 2.31 32.01
N THR A 446 -19.37 3.33 31.61
CA THR A 446 -19.52 4.00 30.33
C THR A 446 -18.16 4.10 29.65
N ILE A 447 -18.10 3.87 28.34
CA ILE A 447 -16.90 4.09 27.53
C ILE A 447 -17.22 4.93 26.30
N MET A 448 -16.42 5.96 26.10
CA MET A 448 -16.33 6.76 24.88
C MET A 448 -15.16 6.22 24.05
N VAL A 449 -15.44 5.76 22.83
CA VAL A 449 -14.42 5.33 21.85
C VAL A 449 -14.24 6.41 20.79
N THR A 450 -12.98 6.72 20.51
CA THR A 450 -12.53 7.88 19.73
C THR A 450 -11.23 7.51 18.97
N GLY A 451 -10.65 8.24 18.02
CA GLY A 451 -11.04 9.50 17.43
C GLY A 451 -10.16 10.63 17.93
N CYS A 452 -10.74 11.40 18.84
CA CYS A 452 -10.19 12.62 19.34
C CYS A 452 -9.19 12.45 20.49
N ASP A 453 -7.95 12.74 20.17
CA ASP A 453 -6.95 13.30 21.07
C ASP A 453 -7.32 14.76 21.40
N VAL A 454 -7.06 15.23 22.63
CA VAL A 454 -7.25 16.65 22.98
C VAL A 454 -6.03 17.42 22.47
N ASN A 455 -6.21 18.28 21.46
CA ASN A 455 -5.11 19.06 20.88
C ASN A 455 -5.61 20.32 20.12
N THR A 456 -4.77 21.37 20.07
CA THR A 456 -5.02 22.68 19.42
C THR A 456 -5.07 22.67 17.88
N GLU A 457 -4.82 21.54 17.21
CA GLU A 457 -5.14 21.36 15.79
C GLU A 457 -6.63 21.10 15.54
N ARG A 458 -7.38 20.73 16.58
CA ARG A 458 -8.78 20.32 16.50
C ARG A 458 -9.64 21.47 17.02
N GLU A 459 -10.15 22.32 16.13
CA GLU A 459 -11.03 23.45 16.49
C GLU A 459 -12.53 23.17 16.24
N GLY A 460 -12.86 22.00 15.67
CA GLY A 460 -14.23 21.59 15.37
C GLY A 460 -14.72 21.92 13.97
N TRP A 461 -16.00 21.61 13.72
CA TRP A 461 -16.58 21.65 12.38
C TRP A 461 -16.61 23.09 11.83
N LEU A 462 -16.01 23.26 10.65
CA LEU A 462 -15.85 24.54 9.94
C LEU A 462 -15.22 25.68 10.77
N ARG A 463 -14.43 25.35 11.81
CA ARG A 463 -13.54 26.28 12.50
C ARG A 463 -12.09 26.05 12.08
N LYS A 464 -11.40 27.11 11.66
CA LYS A 464 -10.01 27.02 11.20
C LYS A 464 -9.08 26.92 12.40
N ASN A 465 -8.25 25.88 12.42
CA ASN A 465 -7.16 25.76 13.37
C ASN A 465 -6.01 26.72 13.07
N HIS A 466 -5.01 26.74 13.96
CA HIS A 466 -3.81 27.56 13.83
C HIS A 466 -2.96 27.26 12.56
N LEU A 467 -3.17 26.09 11.92
CA LEU A 467 -2.59 25.69 10.64
C LEU A 467 -3.47 26.04 9.42
N ALA A 468 -4.52 26.85 9.62
CA ALA A 468 -5.46 27.33 8.62
C ALA A 468 -6.16 26.21 7.80
N TYR A 469 -6.62 25.15 8.47
CA TYR A 469 -7.52 24.15 7.91
C TYR A 469 -8.61 23.73 8.92
N TYR A 470 -9.65 23.03 8.43
CA TYR A 470 -10.77 22.57 9.27
C TYR A 470 -10.61 21.12 9.69
N TRP A 471 -11.16 20.70 10.84
CA TRP A 471 -11.07 19.32 11.32
C TRP A 471 -12.44 18.64 11.40
N HIS A 472 -12.52 17.37 10.98
CA HIS A 472 -13.71 16.51 11.10
C HIS A 472 -13.39 15.24 11.88
N GLU A 473 -14.17 14.98 12.93
CA GLU A 473 -13.92 13.95 13.94
C GLU A 473 -15.24 13.44 14.53
N LEU A 474 -15.29 12.18 14.95
CA LEU A 474 -16.47 11.55 15.55
C LEU A 474 -16.09 10.76 16.80
N SER A 475 -17.02 10.65 17.75
CA SER A 475 -16.91 9.71 18.87
C SER A 475 -18.23 9.00 19.15
N VAL A 476 -18.16 7.83 19.78
CA VAL A 476 -19.33 7.05 20.18
C VAL A 476 -19.18 6.60 21.62
N ILE A 477 -20.28 6.65 22.37
CA ILE A 477 -20.35 6.43 23.81
C ILE A 477 -21.38 5.32 24.05
N CYS A 478 -20.99 4.29 24.79
CA CYS A 478 -21.88 3.18 25.15
C CYS A 478 -21.63 2.72 26.59
N ARG A 479 -22.56 1.91 27.11
CA ARG A 479 -22.39 1.19 28.38
C ARG A 479 -21.34 0.08 28.23
N CYS A 480 -20.53 -0.13 29.27
CA CYS A 480 -19.58 -1.24 29.36
C CYS A 480 -20.27 -2.54 29.78
N THR A 481 -19.96 -3.64 29.11
CA THR A 481 -20.19 -4.99 29.65
C THR A 481 -19.13 -5.33 30.71
N PRO A 482 -19.37 -6.30 31.61
CA PRO A 482 -18.36 -6.74 32.59
C PRO A 482 -17.05 -7.20 31.93
N GLU A 483 -17.14 -7.78 30.74
CA GLU A 483 -15.98 -8.22 29.96
C GLU A 483 -15.19 -7.02 29.42
N MET A 484 -15.87 -5.99 28.90
CA MET A 484 -15.21 -4.74 28.46
C MET A 484 -14.47 -4.08 29.62
N VAL A 485 -15.06 -4.07 30.83
CA VAL A 485 -14.39 -3.57 32.05
C VAL A 485 -13.12 -4.35 32.35
N SER A 486 -13.20 -5.68 32.38
CA SER A 486 -12.06 -6.57 32.62
C SER A 486 -10.93 -6.32 31.61
N TRP A 487 -11.27 -6.16 30.33
CA TRP A 487 -10.30 -5.82 29.28
C TRP A 487 -9.69 -4.42 29.48
N VAL A 488 -10.49 -3.37 29.74
CA VAL A 488 -10.01 -2.00 29.96
C VAL A 488 -9.03 -1.94 31.15
N GLN A 489 -9.36 -2.61 32.25
CA GLN A 489 -8.51 -2.74 33.42
C GLN A 489 -7.21 -3.50 33.11
N SER A 490 -7.30 -4.59 32.33
CA SER A 490 -6.12 -5.35 31.88
C SER A 490 -5.21 -4.50 30.99
N ASN A 491 -5.78 -3.76 30.04
CA ASN A 491 -5.03 -2.94 29.09
C ASN A 491 -4.15 -1.87 29.77
N HIS A 492 -4.62 -1.31 30.91
CA HIS A 492 -3.86 -0.35 31.73
C HIS A 492 -2.84 -1.00 32.70
N LYS A 493 -2.86 -2.32 32.90
CA LYS A 493 -1.86 -3.00 33.76
C LYS A 493 -0.51 -3.16 33.04
N PRO A 494 0.61 -3.13 33.78
CA PRO A 494 1.93 -3.38 33.22
C PRO A 494 2.08 -4.81 32.69
N ALA A 495 2.84 -4.97 31.61
CA ALA A 495 3.17 -6.23 30.96
C ALA A 495 4.57 -6.14 30.34
N GLU A 496 5.45 -7.10 30.63
CA GLU A 496 6.83 -7.10 30.12
C GLU A 496 6.89 -7.21 28.59
N LYS A 497 5.93 -7.90 27.98
CA LYS A 497 5.82 -8.00 26.52
C LYS A 497 4.40 -8.36 26.08
N ARG A 498 3.76 -7.47 25.32
CA ARG A 498 2.50 -7.70 24.59
C ARG A 498 2.77 -7.88 23.10
N TYR A 499 1.97 -8.74 22.48
CA TYR A 499 2.00 -9.01 21.04
C TYR A 499 0.58 -8.86 20.48
N TYR A 500 0.33 -7.78 19.76
CA TYR A 500 -1.00 -7.41 19.28
C TYR A 500 -1.54 -8.33 18.16
N ASP A 501 -0.71 -9.23 17.64
CA ASP A 501 -1.08 -10.28 16.67
C ASP A 501 -1.36 -11.66 17.33
N GLN A 502 -1.20 -11.80 18.65
CA GLN A 502 -1.58 -13.02 19.36
C GLN A 502 -3.08 -12.95 19.72
N PHE A 503 -3.81 -14.02 19.41
CA PHE A 503 -5.27 -14.19 19.57
C PHE A 503 -5.78 -14.17 21.04
N VAL A 504 -5.02 -13.61 21.99
CA VAL A 504 -5.18 -13.81 23.43
C VAL A 504 -5.54 -12.52 24.20
N GLU A 505 -5.30 -11.33 23.64
CA GLU A 505 -5.54 -10.03 24.32
C GLU A 505 -6.52 -9.09 23.58
N TYR A 506 -7.40 -9.61 22.72
CA TYR A 506 -8.39 -8.78 22.04
C TYR A 506 -9.51 -8.28 22.99
N PRO A 507 -10.09 -7.08 22.76
CA PRO A 507 -11.26 -6.62 23.50
C PRO A 507 -12.50 -7.46 23.16
N PRO A 508 -13.42 -7.73 24.08
CA PRO A 508 -14.68 -8.41 23.78
C PRO A 508 -15.57 -7.52 22.91
N PHE A 509 -16.48 -8.12 22.12
CA PHE A 509 -17.49 -7.32 21.42
C PHE A 509 -18.36 -6.56 22.45
N PRO A 510 -18.97 -5.41 22.09
CA PRO A 510 -18.92 -4.72 20.80
C PRO A 510 -17.62 -3.95 20.50
N LEU A 511 -16.63 -3.96 21.41
CA LEU A 511 -15.30 -3.40 21.11
C LEU A 511 -14.55 -4.30 20.13
N VAL A 512 -13.80 -3.68 19.23
CA VAL A 512 -12.92 -4.34 18.27
C VAL A 512 -11.55 -3.69 18.27
N SER A 513 -10.52 -4.51 18.12
CA SER A 513 -9.12 -4.11 18.06
C SER A 513 -8.65 -4.17 16.61
N GLY A 514 -7.76 -3.24 16.26
CA GLY A 514 -7.07 -3.25 14.97
C GLY A 514 -6.40 -4.58 14.64
N GLY A 515 -6.08 -4.71 13.36
CA GLY A 515 -5.50 -5.89 12.75
C GLY A 515 -6.54 -6.72 12.01
N TRP A 516 -6.36 -8.05 12.02
CA TRP A 516 -7.24 -8.97 11.30
C TRP A 516 -8.68 -8.88 11.80
N ARG A 517 -8.93 -8.75 13.11
CA ARG A 517 -10.29 -8.84 13.66
C ARG A 517 -11.15 -7.65 13.25
N GLU A 518 -10.66 -6.43 13.40
CA GLU A 518 -11.37 -5.25 12.88
C GLU A 518 -11.50 -5.28 11.36
N GLU A 519 -10.46 -5.67 10.62
CA GLU A 519 -10.54 -5.81 9.15
C GLU A 519 -11.59 -6.84 8.73
N ASN A 520 -11.74 -7.94 9.48
CA ASN A 520 -12.77 -8.94 9.28
C ASN A 520 -14.18 -8.38 9.60
N CYS A 521 -14.34 -7.57 10.65
CA CYS A 521 -15.59 -6.84 10.90
C CYS A 521 -15.95 -5.91 9.74
N ILE A 522 -14.99 -5.12 9.25
CA ILE A 522 -15.17 -4.21 8.09
C ILE A 522 -15.59 -5.01 6.84
N VAL A 523 -14.90 -6.10 6.52
CA VAL A 523 -15.23 -6.97 5.37
C VAL A 523 -16.62 -7.60 5.55
N ASN A 524 -16.96 -8.11 6.74
CA ASN A 524 -18.29 -8.66 7.03
C ASN A 524 -19.40 -7.63 6.85
N MET A 525 -19.21 -6.41 7.37
CA MET A 525 -20.17 -5.30 7.21
C MET A 525 -20.38 -4.96 5.73
N ILE A 526 -19.31 -4.76 4.97
CA ILE A 526 -19.38 -4.40 3.54
C ILE A 526 -20.04 -5.52 2.72
N MET A 527 -19.69 -6.79 2.96
CA MET A 527 -20.24 -7.91 2.19
C MET A 527 -21.72 -8.21 2.54
N ASN A 528 -22.20 -7.81 3.72
CA ASN A 528 -23.59 -8.00 4.12
C ASN A 528 -24.51 -6.82 3.79
N ALA A 529 -23.96 -5.64 3.49
CA ALA A 529 -24.66 -4.44 3.06
C ALA A 529 -25.73 -4.72 1.98
N LYS A 530 -26.87 -4.04 1.99
CA LYS A 530 -27.97 -4.21 1.03
C LYS A 530 -28.12 -3.03 0.08
N HIS A 531 -27.85 -1.82 0.55
CA HIS A 531 -28.15 -0.57 -0.12
C HIS A 531 -26.94 0.37 -0.18
N SER A 532 -26.13 0.44 0.89
CA SER A 532 -25.03 1.40 0.93
C SER A 532 -23.87 1.07 1.87
N VAL A 533 -22.71 1.62 1.51
CA VAL A 533 -21.49 1.71 2.33
C VAL A 533 -21.02 3.16 2.33
N GLN A 534 -20.91 3.77 3.51
CA GLN A 534 -20.22 5.04 3.73
C GLN A 534 -18.97 4.76 4.54
N LEU A 535 -17.81 5.06 3.98
CA LEU A 535 -16.51 4.89 4.63
C LEU A 535 -15.80 6.24 4.68
N GLU A 536 -15.35 6.63 5.85
CA GLU A 536 -14.55 7.82 6.06
C GLU A 536 -13.25 7.38 6.72
N ASN A 537 -12.11 7.79 6.17
CA ASN A 537 -10.83 7.43 6.75
C ASN A 537 -9.76 8.49 6.49
N GLN A 538 -8.89 8.73 7.47
CA GLN A 538 -7.82 9.71 7.38
C GLN A 538 -6.79 9.36 6.29
N ILE A 539 -6.52 8.07 6.11
CA ILE A 539 -5.46 7.53 5.25
C ILE A 539 -6.05 6.40 4.40
N MET A 540 -5.92 6.47 3.08
CA MET A 540 -6.39 5.44 2.15
C MET A 540 -5.20 4.75 1.44
N ILE A 541 -4.95 3.49 1.81
CA ILE A 541 -3.94 2.59 1.22
C ILE A 541 -4.50 1.16 1.20
N SER A 542 -5.11 0.75 0.08
CA SER A 542 -5.77 -0.55 -0.01
C SER A 542 -5.58 -1.20 -1.38
N GLY A 543 -5.54 -2.53 -1.40
CA GLY A 543 -5.48 -3.33 -2.63
C GLY A 543 -4.09 -3.50 -3.25
N GLY A 544 -4.07 -4.26 -4.36
CA GLY A 544 -2.87 -4.72 -5.05
C GLY A 544 -2.12 -5.79 -4.25
N SER A 545 -0.81 -5.90 -4.48
CA SER A 545 0.10 -6.80 -3.75
C SER A 545 0.91 -6.11 -2.65
N LEU A 546 0.75 -4.79 -2.48
CA LEU A 546 1.50 -3.99 -1.50
C LEU A 546 0.83 -3.93 -0.11
N GLN A 547 -0.48 -4.15 -0.06
CA GLN A 547 -1.31 -4.16 1.14
C GLN A 547 -2.11 -5.46 1.21
N HIS A 548 -2.32 -5.97 2.43
CA HIS A 548 -3.07 -7.19 2.72
C HIS A 548 -4.53 -6.91 3.06
N ASN A 549 -4.84 -5.70 3.57
CA ASN A 549 -6.21 -5.31 3.91
C ASN A 549 -7.13 -5.40 2.69
N ARG A 550 -8.34 -5.95 2.89
CA ARG A 550 -9.26 -6.31 1.79
C ARG A 550 -10.39 -5.32 1.58
N VAL A 551 -10.43 -4.23 2.34
CA VAL A 551 -11.55 -3.26 2.41
C VAL A 551 -12.00 -2.77 1.02
N CYS A 552 -11.10 -2.20 0.21
CA CYS A 552 -11.47 -1.75 -1.14
C CYS A 552 -11.90 -2.90 -2.06
N SER A 553 -11.28 -4.09 -1.92
CA SER A 553 -11.70 -5.26 -2.70
C SER A 553 -13.06 -5.81 -2.29
N ALA A 554 -13.46 -5.68 -1.02
CA ALA A 554 -14.79 -6.02 -0.54
C ALA A 554 -15.85 -5.04 -1.07
N ILE A 555 -15.55 -3.73 -1.11
CA ILE A 555 -16.46 -2.72 -1.69
C ILE A 555 -16.73 -3.04 -3.17
N VAL A 556 -15.67 -3.29 -3.95
CA VAL A 556 -15.80 -3.64 -5.37
C VAL A 556 -16.53 -4.96 -5.58
N ALA A 557 -16.22 -6.00 -4.79
CA ALA A 557 -16.93 -7.27 -4.83
C ALA A 557 -18.42 -7.09 -4.54
N ARG A 558 -18.78 -6.29 -3.53
CA ARG A 558 -20.17 -6.03 -3.17
C ARG A 558 -20.92 -5.26 -4.25
N ILE A 559 -20.28 -4.28 -4.90
CA ILE A 559 -20.83 -3.57 -6.08
C ILE A 559 -21.07 -4.56 -7.22
N SER A 560 -20.13 -5.45 -7.53
CA SER A 560 -20.31 -6.48 -8.57
C SER A 560 -21.48 -7.40 -8.24
N GLN A 561 -21.60 -7.83 -6.98
CA GLN A 561 -22.73 -8.64 -6.51
C GLN A 561 -24.08 -7.91 -6.59
N ALA A 562 -24.12 -6.59 -6.37
CA ALA A 562 -25.34 -5.79 -6.55
C ALA A 562 -25.73 -5.71 -8.02
N ARG A 563 -24.79 -5.29 -8.88
CA ARG A 563 -24.94 -5.17 -10.33
C ARG A 563 -25.42 -6.48 -10.96
N ASN A 564 -24.83 -7.61 -10.59
CA ASN A 564 -25.20 -8.94 -11.11
C ASN A 564 -26.60 -9.41 -10.68
N LYS A 565 -27.24 -8.75 -9.73
CA LYS A 565 -28.63 -8.99 -9.31
C LYS A 565 -29.60 -7.89 -9.73
N GLY A 566 -29.12 -6.80 -10.32
CA GLY A 566 -29.92 -5.59 -10.57
C GLY A 566 -30.26 -4.79 -9.31
N GLU A 567 -29.55 -4.98 -8.20
CA GLU A 567 -29.75 -4.22 -6.96
C GLU A 567 -29.17 -2.79 -7.08
N SER A 568 -29.92 -1.78 -6.65
CA SER A 568 -29.37 -0.43 -6.46
C SER A 568 -28.47 -0.39 -5.22
N PHE A 569 -27.20 -0.08 -5.41
CA PHE A 569 -26.19 -0.04 -4.35
C PHE A 569 -25.26 1.17 -4.50
N TYR A 570 -24.85 1.79 -3.40
CA TYR A 570 -24.05 3.02 -3.41
C TYR A 570 -22.89 2.93 -2.40
N ALA A 571 -21.67 3.27 -2.84
CA ALA A 571 -20.50 3.33 -1.99
C ALA A 571 -19.88 4.73 -2.00
N LEU A 572 -19.75 5.37 -0.83
CA LEU A 572 -19.05 6.64 -0.65
C LEU A 572 -17.79 6.42 0.18
N ILE A 573 -16.64 6.86 -0.33
CA ILE A 573 -15.37 6.88 0.40
C ILE A 573 -14.90 8.34 0.53
N LEU A 574 -14.77 8.83 1.76
CA LEU A 574 -14.18 10.13 2.06
C LEU A 574 -12.77 9.95 2.65
N THR A 575 -11.78 10.59 2.06
CA THR A 575 -10.37 10.56 2.50
C THR A 575 -9.70 11.92 2.29
N ASN A 576 -8.64 12.18 3.05
CA ASN A 576 -7.78 13.34 2.82
C ASN A 576 -7.06 13.25 1.47
N ALA A 577 -6.77 14.40 0.86
CA ALA A 577 -5.95 14.52 -0.36
C ALA A 577 -4.51 14.98 -0.10
N ALA A 578 -4.29 15.51 1.10
CA ALA A 578 -3.02 15.98 1.65
C ALA A 578 -3.13 15.95 3.18
N GLN A 579 -2.00 15.80 3.86
CA GLN A 579 -1.86 16.00 5.30
C GLN A 579 -1.04 17.29 5.48
N LYS A 580 -1.60 18.31 6.13
CA LYS A 580 -0.95 19.63 6.29
C LYS A 580 -0.11 19.71 7.55
N ASP A 581 -0.60 19.04 8.59
CA ASP A 581 0.02 18.77 9.89
C ASP A 581 1.32 17.98 9.81
N GLU A 582 1.40 17.00 8.90
CA GLU A 582 2.59 16.15 8.75
C GLU A 582 3.81 16.99 8.36
N PRO A 583 4.85 17.10 9.23
CA PRO A 583 5.99 18.00 8.98
C PRO A 583 6.90 17.52 7.84
N SER A 584 6.96 16.21 7.56
CA SER A 584 7.79 15.67 6.49
C SER A 584 7.17 15.87 5.12
N PHE A 585 7.85 16.64 4.26
CA PHE A 585 7.45 16.81 2.85
C PHE A 585 7.31 15.48 2.10
N LEU A 586 8.13 14.48 2.45
CA LEU A 586 8.07 13.13 1.88
C LEU A 586 6.74 12.44 2.23
N ALA A 587 6.33 12.50 3.49
CA ALA A 587 5.07 11.91 3.97
C ALA A 587 3.84 12.67 3.43
N ARG A 588 3.88 14.01 3.35
CA ARG A 588 2.84 14.80 2.66
C ARG A 588 2.68 14.38 1.20
N SER A 589 3.79 14.16 0.50
CA SER A 589 3.78 13.68 -0.90
C SER A 589 3.24 12.25 -1.03
N TYR A 590 3.45 11.41 -0.01
CA TYR A 590 2.96 10.04 0.02
C TYR A 590 1.43 9.95 0.09
N CYS A 591 0.75 10.82 0.83
CA CYS A 591 -0.72 10.87 0.88
C CYS A 591 -1.32 10.96 -0.54
N SER A 592 -0.76 11.80 -1.42
CA SER A 592 -1.17 11.84 -2.83
C SER A 592 -0.87 10.53 -3.58
N LEU A 593 0.29 9.91 -3.38
CA LEU A 593 0.66 8.64 -4.04
C LEU A 593 -0.24 7.47 -3.59
N SER A 594 -0.59 7.37 -2.31
CA SER A 594 -1.38 6.26 -1.77
C SER A 594 -2.83 6.28 -2.24
N ILE A 595 -3.40 7.47 -2.45
CA ILE A 595 -4.70 7.66 -3.09
C ILE A 595 -4.64 7.21 -4.54
N GLN A 596 -3.64 7.66 -5.30
CA GLN A 596 -3.50 7.27 -6.72
C GLN A 596 -3.34 5.76 -6.87
N TRP A 597 -2.54 5.12 -6.01
CA TRP A 597 -2.45 3.67 -5.90
C TRP A 597 -3.82 3.04 -5.62
N SER A 598 -4.53 3.48 -4.57
CA SER A 598 -5.80 2.88 -4.17
C SER A 598 -6.89 3.05 -5.24
N LEU A 599 -6.90 4.18 -5.97
CA LEU A 599 -7.76 4.41 -7.14
C LEU A 599 -7.41 3.46 -8.30
N GLU A 600 -6.12 3.30 -8.64
CA GLU A 600 -5.66 2.32 -9.64
C GLU A 600 -6.07 0.89 -9.23
N GLN A 601 -5.91 0.51 -7.96
CA GLN A 601 -6.29 -0.82 -7.49
C GLN A 601 -7.80 -1.05 -7.39
N LEU A 602 -8.62 -0.02 -7.14
CA LEU A 602 -10.08 -0.12 -7.25
C LEU A 602 -10.51 -0.43 -8.68
N GLU A 603 -9.90 0.23 -9.67
CA GLU A 603 -10.16 -0.03 -11.10
C GLU A 603 -9.68 -1.41 -11.55
N GLU A 604 -8.45 -1.82 -11.22
CA GLU A 604 -7.95 -3.17 -11.53
C GLU A 604 -8.86 -4.25 -10.93
N CYS A 605 -9.24 -4.07 -9.66
CA CYS A 605 -10.14 -4.97 -8.94
C CYS A 605 -11.54 -5.02 -9.60
N ALA A 606 -12.07 -3.90 -10.09
CA ALA A 606 -13.38 -3.87 -10.74
C ALA A 606 -13.39 -4.68 -12.04
N ILE A 607 -12.32 -4.59 -12.84
CA ILE A 607 -12.16 -5.38 -14.06
C ILE A 607 -12.04 -6.88 -13.70
N ASP A 608 -11.28 -7.25 -12.67
CA ASP A 608 -11.21 -8.63 -12.15
C ASP A 608 -12.57 -9.18 -11.70
N TYR A 609 -13.46 -8.31 -11.20
CA TYR A 609 -14.83 -8.64 -10.79
C TYR A 609 -15.88 -8.49 -11.93
N GLY A 610 -15.45 -8.28 -13.18
CA GLY A 610 -16.33 -8.23 -14.36
C GLY A 610 -17.16 -6.94 -14.51
N LEU A 611 -16.76 -5.87 -13.84
CA LEU A 611 -17.33 -4.53 -13.98
C LEU A 611 -16.53 -3.72 -15.01
N THR A 612 -17.24 -2.92 -15.81
CA THR A 612 -16.61 -1.82 -16.54
C THR A 612 -16.29 -0.67 -15.57
N LEU A 613 -15.34 0.19 -15.93
CA LEU A 613 -15.00 1.37 -15.12
C LEU A 613 -16.19 2.32 -14.96
N ASN A 614 -17.06 2.41 -15.98
CA ASN A 614 -18.28 3.21 -15.90
C ASN A 614 -19.26 2.65 -14.86
N GLU A 615 -19.44 1.33 -14.78
CA GLU A 615 -20.28 0.70 -13.76
C GLU A 615 -19.69 0.88 -12.36
N LEU A 616 -18.37 0.71 -12.19
CA LEU A 616 -17.69 1.01 -10.92
C LEU A 616 -18.00 2.44 -10.47
N TRP A 617 -17.71 3.43 -11.32
CA TRP A 617 -17.87 4.85 -10.97
C TRP A 617 -19.33 5.30 -10.96
N GLN A 618 -20.28 4.54 -11.51
CA GLN A 618 -21.71 4.79 -11.28
C GLN A 618 -22.08 4.52 -9.82
N HIS A 619 -21.63 3.39 -9.26
CA HIS A 619 -21.94 2.95 -7.90
C HIS A 619 -21.00 3.47 -6.80
N LEU A 620 -19.75 3.81 -7.15
CA LEU A 620 -18.72 4.28 -6.22
C LEU A 620 -18.45 5.78 -6.40
N GLN A 621 -18.34 6.50 -5.29
CA GLN A 621 -17.80 7.85 -5.22
C GLN A 621 -16.63 7.89 -4.24
N VAL A 622 -15.45 8.32 -4.69
CA VAL A 622 -14.32 8.64 -3.81
C VAL A 622 -14.14 10.17 -3.81
N GLY A 623 -13.91 10.76 -2.64
CA GLY A 623 -13.86 12.21 -2.48
C GLY A 623 -13.06 12.68 -1.27
N ARG A 624 -12.82 13.99 -1.23
CA ARG A 624 -12.23 14.74 -0.13
C ARG A 624 -13.20 15.84 0.30
N LEU A 625 -13.05 16.37 1.51
CA LEU A 625 -13.85 17.49 1.99
C LEU A 625 -13.13 18.83 1.81
N GLU A 626 -13.85 19.86 1.36
CA GLU A 626 -13.36 21.24 1.19
C GLU A 626 -14.50 22.24 1.42
N HIS A 627 -14.19 23.36 2.08
CA HIS A 627 -15.07 24.51 2.21
C HIS A 627 -14.30 25.79 1.90
N ASP A 628 -14.81 26.62 0.99
CA ASP A 628 -14.21 27.90 0.56
C ASP A 628 -12.71 27.81 0.18
N GLY A 629 -12.36 26.77 -0.59
CA GLY A 629 -10.97 26.50 -1.01
C GLY A 629 -10.05 25.97 0.10
N VAL A 630 -10.56 25.77 1.31
CA VAL A 630 -9.81 25.26 2.46
C VAL A 630 -10.25 23.82 2.75
N SER A 631 -9.28 22.91 2.77
CA SER A 631 -9.52 21.48 3.03
C SER A 631 -10.08 21.25 4.43
N ILE A 632 -11.02 20.32 4.54
CA ILE A 632 -11.48 19.76 5.81
C ILE A 632 -10.80 18.40 5.98
N LYS A 633 -10.05 18.23 7.07
CA LYS A 633 -9.33 17.01 7.38
C LYS A 633 -10.31 15.97 7.94
N VAL A 634 -10.51 14.90 7.18
CA VAL A 634 -11.26 13.72 7.62
C VAL A 634 -10.37 12.95 8.60
N HIS A 635 -10.75 12.86 9.88
CA HIS A 635 -10.10 12.02 10.90
C HIS A 635 -11.09 11.05 11.56
N SER A 636 -12.37 11.15 11.21
CA SER A 636 -13.51 10.43 11.79
C SER A 636 -13.37 8.91 11.88
N ASN A 637 -12.67 8.29 10.93
CA ASN A 637 -12.39 6.85 10.86
C ASN A 637 -13.64 5.98 11.18
N ILE A 638 -14.69 6.16 10.37
CA ILE A 638 -16.00 5.52 10.52
C ILE A 638 -16.42 4.75 9.27
N LEU A 639 -17.05 3.59 9.48
CA LEU A 639 -17.79 2.83 8.47
C LEU A 639 -19.27 2.78 8.88
N ILE A 640 -20.18 3.21 8.00
CA ILE A 640 -21.63 3.06 8.16
C ILE A 640 -22.16 2.21 7.00
N VAL A 641 -22.99 1.22 7.33
CA VAL A 641 -23.65 0.32 6.37
C VAL A 641 -25.16 0.40 6.51
N ASP A 642 -25.83 0.62 5.38
CA ASP A 642 -27.29 0.70 5.22
C ASP A 642 -28.02 1.70 6.17
N GLY A 643 -27.28 2.62 6.81
CA GLY A 643 -27.82 3.48 7.87
C GLY A 643 -28.24 2.71 9.14
N LYS A 644 -27.83 1.44 9.28
CA LYS A 644 -28.26 0.55 10.37
C LYS A 644 -27.12 0.09 11.28
N TYR A 645 -25.95 -0.15 10.71
CA TYR A 645 -24.76 -0.65 11.42
C TYR A 645 -23.60 0.30 11.22
N ALA A 646 -22.83 0.56 12.27
CA ALA A 646 -21.64 1.39 12.20
C ALA A 646 -20.47 0.82 13.01
N LEU A 647 -19.26 1.13 12.55
CA LEU A 647 -18.00 0.91 13.23
C LEU A 647 -17.26 2.24 13.26
N ARG A 648 -17.00 2.78 14.45
CA ARG A 648 -16.20 3.99 14.65
C ARG A 648 -14.91 3.62 15.35
N SER A 649 -13.76 3.91 14.72
CA SER A 649 -12.45 3.35 15.09
C SER A 649 -11.32 4.38 15.10
N SER A 650 -10.20 4.07 15.75
CA SER A 650 -8.95 4.79 15.55
C SER A 650 -8.18 4.31 14.30
N SER A 651 -8.50 3.12 13.78
CA SER A 651 -7.79 2.47 12.67
C SER A 651 -7.81 3.23 11.35
N ASN A 652 -6.62 3.41 10.78
CA ASN A 652 -6.42 3.93 9.43
C ASN A 652 -6.60 2.82 8.37
N LEU A 653 -7.05 3.17 7.16
CA LEU A 653 -7.15 2.23 6.03
C LEU A 653 -5.76 2.00 5.43
N ALA A 654 -4.92 1.29 6.18
CA ALA A 654 -3.60 0.82 5.82
C ALA A 654 -3.27 -0.43 6.63
N ASP A 655 -2.35 -1.26 6.14
CA ASP A 655 -1.88 -2.47 6.83
C ASP A 655 -1.24 -2.20 8.21
N ARG A 656 -0.84 -0.95 8.46
CA ARG A 656 -0.39 -0.47 9.77
C ARG A 656 -1.44 -0.69 10.87
N SER A 657 -2.72 -0.46 10.56
CA SER A 657 -3.85 -0.64 11.48
C SER A 657 -4.69 -1.88 11.14
N LEU A 658 -4.83 -2.26 9.86
CA LEU A 658 -5.80 -3.26 9.39
C LEU A 658 -5.16 -4.48 8.68
N SER A 659 -4.16 -5.13 9.28
CA SER A 659 -3.55 -6.36 8.73
C SER A 659 -3.45 -7.50 9.74
N ALA A 660 -3.08 -8.70 9.29
CA ALA A 660 -2.89 -9.86 10.18
C ALA A 660 -1.71 -9.72 11.16
N ARG A 661 -0.83 -8.74 10.95
CA ARG A 661 0.26 -8.35 11.86
C ARG A 661 0.23 -6.82 11.95
N PRO A 662 -0.77 -6.25 12.64
CA PRO A 662 -0.89 -4.80 12.74
C PRO A 662 0.35 -4.27 13.46
N ASN A 663 0.71 -3.04 13.11
CA ASN A 663 1.73 -2.32 13.81
C ASN A 663 1.07 -1.52 14.93
N ASP A 664 0.07 -0.69 14.65
CA ASP A 664 -0.60 0.11 15.67
C ASP A 664 -1.53 -0.72 16.56
N THR A 665 -1.55 -0.42 17.85
CA THR A 665 -2.65 -0.80 18.75
C THR A 665 -3.80 0.16 18.49
N GLU A 666 -4.99 -0.35 18.19
CA GLU A 666 -6.15 0.46 17.74
C GLU A 666 -7.43 -0.01 18.45
N LEU A 667 -8.43 0.87 18.57
CA LEU A 667 -9.72 0.51 19.16
C LEU A 667 -10.88 1.12 18.36
N GLY A 668 -11.87 0.29 18.07
CA GLY A 668 -13.16 0.70 17.54
C GLY A 668 -14.33 0.10 18.32
N LEU A 669 -15.51 0.67 18.11
CA LEU A 669 -16.78 0.19 18.65
C LEU A 669 -17.75 -0.09 17.51
N LEU A 670 -18.36 -1.28 17.55
CA LEU A 670 -19.51 -1.66 16.73
C LEU A 670 -20.80 -1.19 17.40
N PHE A 671 -21.65 -0.48 16.66
CA PHE A 671 -22.96 -0.04 17.16
C PHE A 671 -24.04 -0.12 16.09
N SER A 672 -25.29 -0.29 16.52
CA SER A 672 -26.43 -0.46 15.61
C SER A 672 -27.73 0.08 16.21
N GLY A 673 -28.71 0.36 15.34
CA GLY A 673 -30.02 0.87 15.74
C GLY A 673 -30.35 2.25 15.16
N PRO A 674 -31.45 2.90 15.61
CA PRO A 674 -31.95 4.14 15.04
C PRO A 674 -30.91 5.26 14.97
N ARG A 675 -30.07 5.38 16.01
CA ARG A 675 -29.00 6.38 16.12
C ARG A 675 -27.99 6.36 14.96
N VAL A 676 -27.79 5.21 14.30
CA VAL A 676 -26.92 5.10 13.12
C VAL A 676 -27.54 5.79 11.89
N SER A 677 -28.85 5.72 11.74
CA SER A 677 -29.59 6.37 10.66
C SER A 677 -29.58 7.88 10.84
N GLU A 678 -29.84 8.34 12.07
CA GLU A 678 -29.75 9.76 12.45
C GLU A 678 -28.35 10.31 12.18
N LEU A 679 -27.30 9.64 12.67
CA LEU A 679 -25.90 10.01 12.40
C LEU A 679 -25.62 10.10 10.90
N GLN A 680 -26.03 9.10 10.11
CA GLN A 680 -25.82 9.12 8.66
C GLN A 680 -26.48 10.34 8.02
N GLN A 681 -27.71 10.68 8.40
CA GLN A 681 -28.40 11.85 7.85
C GLN A 681 -27.76 13.16 8.31
N ASP A 682 -27.32 13.26 9.57
CA ASP A 682 -26.60 14.44 10.07
C ASP A 682 -25.29 14.67 9.33
N LEU A 683 -24.47 13.63 9.14
CA LEU A 683 -23.23 13.71 8.36
C LEU A 683 -23.51 14.10 6.91
N LEU A 684 -24.53 13.53 6.27
CA LEU A 684 -24.94 13.93 4.91
C LEU A 684 -25.41 15.39 4.85
N ASN A 685 -26.10 15.89 5.89
CA ASN A 685 -26.49 17.30 5.98
C ASN A 685 -25.26 18.21 6.10
N MET A 686 -24.31 17.87 6.99
CA MET A 686 -23.03 18.56 7.13
C MET A 686 -22.26 18.63 5.81
N TYR A 687 -22.12 17.50 5.11
CA TYR A 687 -21.36 17.41 3.86
C TYR A 687 -22.05 18.06 2.67
N LEU A 688 -23.38 18.17 2.68
CA LEU A 688 -24.14 18.80 1.59
C LEU A 688 -24.52 20.27 1.88
N GLY A 689 -24.10 20.82 3.03
CA GLY A 689 -24.36 22.21 3.41
C GLY A 689 -25.83 22.48 3.71
N THR A 690 -26.50 21.54 4.37
CA THR A 690 -27.94 21.61 4.69
C THR A 690 -28.21 21.24 6.15
N ILE A 691 -29.45 21.42 6.60
CA ILE A 691 -29.88 21.15 7.97
C ILE A 691 -31.22 20.41 7.90
N GLY A 692 -31.35 19.30 8.64
CA GLY A 692 -32.61 18.58 8.83
C GLY A 692 -33.23 17.95 7.57
N LYS A 693 -32.48 17.74 6.48
CA LYS A 693 -32.97 17.10 5.26
C LYS A 693 -32.65 15.62 5.23
N ASN A 694 -33.65 14.78 4.96
CA ASN A 694 -33.42 13.36 4.69
C ASN A 694 -33.03 13.14 3.23
N TYR A 695 -31.89 12.47 3.02
CA TYR A 695 -31.29 12.16 1.74
C TYR A 695 -31.34 10.67 1.43
N SER A 696 -31.86 10.33 0.25
CA SER A 696 -31.58 9.05 -0.40
C SER A 696 -30.20 9.07 -1.07
N TRP A 697 -29.55 7.92 -1.16
CA TRP A 697 -28.22 7.80 -1.78
C TRP A 697 -28.17 8.27 -3.25
N ASN A 698 -29.26 8.13 -4.00
CA ASN A 698 -29.40 8.70 -5.34
C ASN A 698 -29.32 10.25 -5.31
N GLN A 699 -30.01 10.90 -4.37
CA GLN A 699 -29.93 12.35 -4.20
C GLN A 699 -28.53 12.81 -3.75
N VAL A 700 -27.87 12.06 -2.86
CA VAL A 700 -26.47 12.32 -2.45
C VAL A 700 -25.55 12.32 -3.69
N PHE A 701 -25.61 11.27 -4.50
CA PHE A 701 -24.78 11.13 -5.70
C PHE A 701 -25.08 12.22 -6.74
N GLN A 702 -26.35 12.60 -6.91
CA GLN A 702 -26.75 13.73 -7.76
C GLN A 702 -26.24 15.09 -7.23
N CYS A 703 -26.21 15.30 -5.91
CA CYS A 703 -25.64 16.52 -5.33
C CYS A 703 -24.12 16.59 -5.54
N ILE A 704 -23.40 15.49 -5.38
CA ILE A 704 -21.93 15.44 -5.58
C ILE A 704 -21.56 15.64 -7.05
N ARG A 705 -22.27 14.97 -7.98
CA ARG A 705 -21.93 14.96 -9.42
C ARG A 705 -22.56 16.10 -10.21
N GLY A 706 -23.62 16.71 -9.68
CA GLY A 706 -24.51 17.58 -10.45
C GLY A 706 -25.43 16.79 -11.39
N THR A 707 -26.31 17.52 -12.06
CA THR A 707 -27.20 17.04 -13.12
C THR A 707 -27.13 17.98 -14.32
N ALA A 708 -27.78 17.64 -15.44
CA ALA A 708 -27.86 18.51 -16.61
C ALA A 708 -28.48 19.90 -16.33
N THR A 709 -29.23 20.04 -15.23
CA THR A 709 -29.95 21.28 -14.85
C THR A 709 -29.43 21.93 -13.58
N LYS A 710 -28.54 21.27 -12.80
CA LYS A 710 -28.05 21.76 -11.51
C LYS A 710 -26.57 21.42 -11.32
N LYS A 711 -25.75 22.42 -11.00
CA LYS A 711 -24.34 22.20 -10.64
C LYS A 711 -24.21 21.34 -9.39
N SER A 712 -23.04 20.71 -9.23
CA SER A 712 -22.66 20.04 -7.98
C SER A 712 -22.73 21.01 -6.79
N SER A 713 -23.05 20.47 -5.62
CA SER A 713 -23.30 21.25 -4.40
C SER A 713 -22.94 20.45 -3.15
N GLY A 714 -22.33 21.12 -2.18
CA GLY A 714 -21.82 20.52 -0.95
C GLY A 714 -20.29 20.69 -0.85
N LEU A 715 -19.72 20.02 0.15
CA LEU A 715 -18.32 20.09 0.54
C LEU A 715 -17.49 18.91 0.01
N ILE A 716 -18.15 17.89 -0.57
CA ILE A 716 -17.50 16.71 -1.16
C ILE A 716 -16.96 17.05 -2.55
N ILE A 717 -15.65 17.11 -2.67
CA ILE A 717 -14.93 17.25 -3.94
C ILE A 717 -14.48 15.86 -4.41
N PRO A 718 -14.86 15.39 -5.61
CA PRO A 718 -14.37 14.13 -6.16
C PRO A 718 -12.85 14.03 -6.20
N LEU A 719 -12.31 12.85 -5.88
CA LEU A 719 -10.89 12.54 -6.02
C LEU A 719 -10.63 11.88 -7.37
N GLU A 720 -10.07 12.64 -8.29
CA GLU A 720 -9.73 12.16 -9.63
C GLU A 720 -8.36 11.46 -9.66
N LYS A 721 -8.27 10.42 -10.50
CA LYS A 721 -7.00 9.79 -10.84
C LYS A 721 -6.21 10.71 -11.78
N LYS A 722 -5.03 11.12 -11.34
CA LYS A 722 -4.09 11.98 -12.09
C LYS A 722 -3.55 11.21 -13.31
N ASN A 723 -3.16 11.95 -14.35
CA ASN A 723 -2.48 11.40 -15.53
C ASN A 723 -1.01 11.03 -15.25
N TRP A 724 -0.76 10.27 -14.20
CA TRP A 724 0.55 9.74 -13.85
C TRP A 724 0.82 8.42 -14.59
N SER A 725 2.10 8.06 -14.72
CA SER A 725 2.47 6.73 -15.18
C SER A 725 2.26 5.73 -14.03
N PRO A 726 1.48 4.65 -14.19
CA PRO A 726 1.34 3.64 -13.13
C PRO A 726 2.68 3.01 -12.77
N VAL A 727 3.64 2.97 -13.70
CA VAL A 727 5.02 2.54 -13.44
C VAL A 727 5.67 3.42 -12.36
N PHE A 728 5.44 4.73 -12.43
CA PHE A 728 5.95 5.70 -11.47
C PHE A 728 5.21 5.59 -10.13
N THR A 729 3.87 5.52 -10.14
CA THR A 729 3.06 5.30 -8.93
C THR A 729 3.49 4.01 -8.21
N TRP A 730 3.57 2.89 -8.93
CA TRP A 730 4.02 1.59 -8.44
C TRP A 730 5.42 1.62 -7.87
N PHE A 731 6.39 2.20 -8.60
CA PHE A 731 7.77 2.30 -8.13
C PHE A 731 7.91 3.15 -6.87
N MET A 732 7.27 4.32 -6.83
CA MET A 732 7.32 5.21 -5.67
C MET A 732 6.61 4.62 -4.46
N MET A 733 5.48 3.92 -4.64
CA MET A 733 4.80 3.19 -3.57
C MET A 733 5.63 2.02 -3.04
N ILE A 734 6.30 1.26 -3.91
CA ILE A 734 7.26 0.22 -3.49
C ILE A 734 8.41 0.83 -2.70
N CYS A 735 9.07 1.86 -3.25
CA CYS A 735 10.18 2.51 -2.56
C CYS A 735 9.75 3.02 -1.19
N PHE A 736 8.61 3.70 -1.10
CA PHE A 736 8.11 4.19 0.18
C PHE A 736 7.83 3.04 1.17
N ILE A 737 7.01 2.04 0.81
CA ILE A 737 6.62 0.98 1.75
C ILE A 737 7.81 0.10 2.18
N TYR A 738 8.82 -0.09 1.32
CA TYR A 738 10.02 -0.85 1.70
C TYR A 738 11.06 0.00 2.47
N LEU A 739 11.19 1.30 2.19
CA LEU A 739 12.14 2.20 2.89
C LEU A 739 11.59 2.80 4.20
N SER A 740 10.26 2.86 4.35
CA SER A 740 9.58 3.29 5.58
C SER A 740 9.57 2.20 6.67
N GLY A 741 9.83 0.94 6.30
CA GLY A 741 9.91 -0.20 7.20
C GLY A 741 8.60 -0.43 7.98
N GLY A 742 8.65 -0.23 9.30
CA GLY A 742 7.48 -0.36 10.17
C GLY A 742 6.42 0.74 9.99
N ALA A 743 6.77 1.89 9.39
CA ALA A 743 5.86 3.04 9.36
C ALA A 743 4.63 2.87 8.45
N THR A 744 4.65 1.95 7.49
CA THR A 744 3.48 1.53 6.68
C THR A 744 2.90 0.17 7.08
N GLY A 745 3.59 -0.53 8.00
CA GLY A 745 3.14 -1.73 8.70
C GLY A 745 2.86 -3.01 7.91
N GLY A 746 2.29 -3.99 8.61
CA GLY A 746 1.81 -5.30 8.11
C GLY A 746 2.87 -6.34 7.76
N ARG A 747 4.16 -5.98 7.79
CA ARG A 747 5.26 -6.85 7.31
C ARG A 747 6.15 -7.36 8.44
N VAL A 748 6.37 -6.58 9.49
CA VAL A 748 7.22 -6.94 10.62
C VAL A 748 6.35 -7.05 11.86
N LYS A 749 6.47 -8.15 12.61
CA LYS A 749 5.82 -8.30 13.91
C LYS A 749 6.45 -7.31 14.89
N VAL A 750 5.66 -6.37 15.39
CA VAL A 750 6.09 -5.42 16.43
C VAL A 750 5.76 -5.99 17.80
N SER A 751 6.53 -5.63 18.83
CA SER A 751 6.19 -5.94 20.21
C SER A 751 6.22 -4.71 21.10
N TYR A 752 5.41 -4.76 22.17
CA TYR A 752 5.20 -3.64 23.07
C TYR A 752 5.55 -4.03 24.49
N LYS A 753 6.21 -3.13 25.21
CA LYS A 753 6.34 -3.20 26.66
C LYS A 753 5.38 -2.18 27.26
N THR A 754 4.48 -2.62 28.13
CA THR A 754 3.62 -1.73 28.92
C THR A 754 4.23 -1.59 30.30
N THR A 755 4.81 -0.44 30.63
CA THR A 755 5.39 -0.17 31.95
C THR A 755 4.48 0.74 32.77
N ASN A 756 4.27 0.40 34.03
CA ASN A 756 3.59 1.29 34.98
C ASN A 756 4.64 2.13 35.71
N ILE A 757 4.53 3.45 35.62
CA ILE A 757 5.49 4.39 36.19
C ILE A 757 5.01 4.79 37.59
N GLY A 758 5.29 3.88 38.52
CA GLY A 758 5.11 4.09 39.97
C GLY A 758 6.13 5.06 40.55
N ALA A 759 6.09 5.27 41.86
CA ALA A 759 6.83 6.33 42.56
C ALA A 759 8.37 6.21 42.60
N ASN A 760 8.98 5.27 41.86
CA ASN A 760 10.42 5.02 41.88
C ASN A 760 11.00 4.76 40.47
N LYS A 761 11.98 5.60 40.09
CA LYS A 761 13.00 5.48 39.01
C LYS A 761 12.66 5.92 37.57
N HIS A 762 13.04 7.16 37.25
CA HIS A 762 14.09 7.58 36.29
C HIS A 762 14.24 6.96 34.86
N GLU A 763 13.65 5.83 34.49
CA GLU A 763 13.94 5.17 33.19
C GLU A 763 13.26 5.84 31.98
N TYR A 764 12.31 6.77 32.23
CA TYR A 764 11.56 7.53 31.23
C TYR A 764 11.67 9.06 31.41
N GLU A 765 12.68 9.54 32.13
CA GLU A 765 12.83 10.96 32.51
C GLU A 765 13.83 11.77 31.64
N THR A 766 14.39 11.16 30.58
CA THR A 766 15.28 11.80 29.60
C THR A 766 14.73 11.71 28.18
#